data_AF-A0A1H1J968-F1
#
_entry.id   AF-A0A1H1J968-F1
#
_cell.length_a   1.000
_cell.length_b   1.000
_cell.length_c   1.000
_cell.angle_alpha   90.00
_cell.angle_beta   90.00
_cell.angle_gamma   90.00
#
_symmetry.space_group_name_H-M   'P 1'
#
loop_
_entity.id
_entity.type
_entity.pdbx_description
1 polymer ?
#
loop_
_entity_poly.entity_id
_entity_poly.type
_entity_poly.pdbx_seq_one_letter_code
_entity_poly.pdbx_strand_id
1 'polypeptide(L)'
;MNDETVIYRARKIITMDRSNPVATHVAVRDGRVLAVGGEAQTQAWGPARQDDRFRDLVLLPGFVEGHSHAMTGGVWVATFLGYHGRTDPHGKYWPGCDGVDAVIERLIEAERSMDDPASPLFGWGFDPIYFGLRRMGLAELDRVSTTRPVVVRHSNGHVMSVNSFALQLAGLSRSMNLQGLMRDEKDELTGELKGIPLQYAVNKAVGSFFEPEMETPEPLRLYAREASRNGVTTITDLGNSLTEPTLRNFLSVTKQDDFGLRIVAALWGHTQSAEEGVARLAALMPQAHAKLRFGIVKFVADGSIQGFSARLKWPGYISGAPNGLWYVAPDQLGSLVHAYHAAGFQVHIHTNGDEASEAAIDAVEAALRQTPRFDHRHILQHCQMADSAQFRRMAALGIGANLFANHIYYWGGPARGLHDGPRQGAPHGRGGDRACQRRQPRHPFGFAGDAAFSSVHGLVRGQSLDVIGKDSRRGGAYRRRRGLAADHAGRCLHAEDGSSDRQHRGRQMGGFRGAGGGSDRGCARGSQGYPRLGHGARRPPHAGMIAPEDRVARLPLTVIGGFLGAGKTTLVNHLLAHAQGERIVVLVNDFGAVNIDASLIAARDGSQIALTNGCACCAIGDDFGRAIATALRRDPRPDHLVVEASGVSDPGALAEIAILDPELSPGGVIVLVDHMTLPQLANDARIGDAVRRQIAAADLLVLTKGDVASEAERAATIAHLRELAPATACVEADWGRLPVELVIGPKLPSRDPLRKVAAGGVHAGLFATTTIYPSRPIDETTLRAALEALPGDVLRIKGFVPSHEEASPWLVQRVGRRLEISLCDMERDQVMALVMIGTEGVFAAARQLEELGFRKQPPRRWRAEEA
;
A
#
# COMPACT_ATOMS: atom_id res chain seq x y z
N MET A 1 -10.60 -19.06 36.43
CA MET A 1 -10.63 -20.30 35.63
C MET A 1 -11.57 -21.25 36.35
N ASN A 2 -12.51 -21.84 35.61
CA ASN A 2 -13.59 -22.64 36.19
C ASN A 2 -13.12 -24.10 36.15
N ASP A 3 -12.78 -24.67 37.31
CA ASP A 3 -12.29 -26.05 37.45
C ASP A 3 -13.36 -27.11 37.09
N GLU A 4 -14.60 -26.67 36.87
CA GLU A 4 -15.72 -27.53 36.52
C GLU A 4 -15.56 -28.11 35.11
N THR A 5 -15.58 -29.44 35.00
CA THR A 5 -15.69 -30.12 33.70
C THR A 5 -17.13 -30.08 33.23
N VAL A 6 -17.35 -29.67 31.99
CA VAL A 6 -18.67 -29.75 31.35
C VAL A 6 -18.63 -30.82 30.26
N ILE A 7 -19.56 -31.76 30.31
CA ILE A 7 -19.75 -32.76 29.26
C ILE A 7 -20.94 -32.32 28.42
N TYR A 8 -20.67 -32.03 27.15
CA TYR A 8 -21.70 -31.72 26.17
C TYR A 8 -22.11 -32.97 25.42
N ARG A 9 -23.41 -33.25 25.37
CA ARG A 9 -23.99 -34.30 24.53
C ARG A 9 -24.45 -33.72 23.20
N ALA A 10 -24.20 -34.44 22.11
CA ALA A 10 -24.67 -34.11 20.77
C ALA A 10 -25.20 -35.33 20.02
N ARG A 11 -26.03 -35.09 19.00
CA ARG A 11 -26.54 -36.17 18.12
C ARG A 11 -25.39 -36.87 17.43
N LYS A 12 -24.41 -36.08 16.99
CA LYS A 12 -23.19 -36.52 16.34
C LYS A 12 -22.11 -35.46 16.49
N ILE A 13 -20.89 -35.86 16.80
CA ILE A 13 -19.70 -35.01 16.78
C ILE A 13 -18.80 -35.56 15.69
N ILE A 14 -18.56 -34.78 14.63
CA ILE A 14 -17.55 -35.08 13.62
C ILE A 14 -16.23 -34.57 14.16
N THR A 15 -15.29 -35.44 14.50
CA THR A 15 -14.06 -35.05 15.21
C THR A 15 -12.92 -34.62 14.27
N MET A 16 -13.02 -35.00 12.99
CA MET A 16 -11.95 -34.95 11.99
C MET A 16 -10.72 -35.84 12.30
N ASP A 17 -10.73 -36.58 13.42
CA ASP A 17 -9.74 -37.59 13.77
C ASP A 17 -10.04 -38.91 13.02
N ARG A 18 -9.04 -39.44 12.31
CA ARG A 18 -9.20 -40.69 11.55
C ARG A 18 -9.43 -41.91 12.44
N SER A 19 -8.89 -41.89 13.65
CA SER A 19 -9.01 -42.99 14.62
C SER A 19 -10.33 -42.98 15.37
N ASN A 20 -10.98 -41.82 15.47
CA ASN A 20 -12.26 -41.64 16.15
C ASN A 20 -13.15 -40.64 15.38
N PRO A 21 -13.60 -40.96 14.15
CA PRO A 21 -14.19 -39.98 13.24
C PRO A 21 -15.55 -39.43 13.69
N VAL A 22 -16.23 -40.15 14.58
CA VAL A 22 -17.55 -39.81 15.10
C VAL A 22 -17.63 -40.07 16.60
N ALA A 23 -18.17 -39.12 17.34
CA ALA A 23 -18.45 -39.21 18.77
C ALA A 23 -19.87 -38.70 19.10
N THR A 24 -20.28 -38.82 20.37
CA THR A 24 -21.56 -38.30 20.87
C THR A 24 -21.41 -37.35 22.05
N HIS A 25 -20.25 -37.36 22.71
CA HIS A 25 -19.95 -36.53 23.88
C HIS A 25 -18.59 -35.86 23.74
N VAL A 26 -18.49 -34.64 24.27
CA VAL A 26 -17.22 -33.92 24.41
C VAL A 26 -17.12 -33.34 25.83
N ALA A 27 -16.04 -33.68 26.54
CA ALA A 27 -15.71 -33.10 27.83
C ALA A 27 -14.81 -31.87 27.62
N VAL A 28 -15.19 -30.75 28.24
CA VAL A 28 -14.45 -29.49 28.18
C VAL A 28 -14.09 -29.03 29.59
N ARG A 29 -12.84 -28.63 29.79
CA ARG A 29 -12.30 -28.05 31.03
C ARG A 29 -11.36 -26.92 30.67
N ASP A 30 -11.48 -25.77 31.33
CA ASP A 30 -10.66 -24.58 31.06
C ASP A 30 -10.62 -24.15 29.58
N GLY A 31 -11.74 -24.28 28.88
CA GLY A 31 -11.86 -23.95 27.45
C GLY A 31 -11.09 -24.89 26.51
N ARG A 32 -10.61 -26.03 27.00
CA ARG A 32 -9.91 -27.06 26.24
C ARG A 32 -10.72 -28.36 26.20
N VAL A 33 -10.65 -29.07 25.07
CA VAL A 33 -11.25 -30.40 24.95
C VAL A 33 -10.39 -31.38 25.74
N LEU A 34 -10.98 -31.97 26.78
CA LEU A 34 -10.35 -32.98 27.62
C LEU A 34 -10.52 -34.39 27.05
N ALA A 35 -11.71 -34.68 26.49
CA ALA A 35 -12.02 -35.95 25.86
C ALA A 35 -13.15 -35.80 24.84
N VAL A 36 -13.15 -36.64 23.81
CA VAL A 36 -14.23 -36.75 22.83
C VAL A 36 -14.50 -38.23 22.54
N GLY A 37 -15.76 -38.64 22.60
CA GLY A 37 -16.12 -40.05 22.48
C GLY A 37 -17.56 -40.35 22.89
N GLY A 38 -17.77 -41.52 23.48
CA GLY A 38 -19.01 -41.87 24.17
C GLY A 38 -19.06 -41.33 25.60
N GLU A 39 -20.22 -41.45 26.24
CA GLU A 39 -20.49 -40.97 27.59
C GLU A 39 -19.50 -41.55 28.63
N ALA A 40 -19.25 -42.86 28.59
CA ALA A 40 -18.32 -43.49 29.53
C ALA A 40 -16.88 -42.96 29.39
N GLN A 41 -16.44 -42.64 28.16
CA GLN A 41 -15.09 -42.13 27.90
C GLN A 41 -14.91 -40.69 28.41
N THR A 42 -15.96 -39.87 28.31
CA THR A 42 -15.91 -38.48 28.81
C THR A 42 -16.08 -38.43 30.33
N GLN A 43 -16.90 -39.30 30.92
CA GLN A 43 -17.10 -39.39 32.37
C GLN A 43 -15.89 -39.96 33.13
N ALA A 44 -15.01 -40.72 32.47
CA ALA A 44 -13.81 -41.28 33.09
C ALA A 44 -12.84 -40.23 33.68
N TRP A 45 -13.02 -38.94 33.35
CA TRP A 45 -12.19 -37.82 33.80
C TRP A 45 -12.64 -37.18 35.13
N GLY A 46 -13.59 -37.80 35.83
CA GLY A 46 -14.07 -37.39 37.15
C GLY A 46 -15.41 -36.64 37.12
N PRO A 47 -15.79 -35.99 38.23
CA PRO A 47 -17.05 -35.26 38.32
C PRO A 47 -17.18 -34.20 37.23
N ALA A 48 -18.32 -34.18 36.56
CA ALA A 48 -18.61 -33.24 35.48
C ALA A 48 -20.09 -32.88 35.43
N ARG A 49 -20.38 -31.63 35.03
CA ARG A 49 -21.74 -31.17 34.75
C ARG A 49 -22.16 -31.62 33.36
N GLN A 50 -23.31 -32.28 33.26
CA GLN A 50 -23.90 -32.64 31.97
C GLN A 50 -24.60 -31.43 31.34
N ASP A 51 -24.45 -31.24 30.03
CA ASP A 51 -25.07 -30.16 29.28
C ASP A 51 -25.63 -30.67 27.94
N ASP A 52 -26.96 -30.79 27.87
CA ASP A 52 -27.68 -31.38 26.75
C ASP A 52 -28.08 -30.36 25.66
N ARG A 53 -27.59 -29.11 25.72
CA ARG A 53 -28.00 -28.05 24.78
C ARG A 53 -27.75 -28.39 23.30
N PHE A 54 -26.84 -29.32 23.02
CA PHE A 54 -26.48 -29.73 21.66
C PHE A 54 -27.01 -31.13 21.30
N ARG A 55 -27.81 -31.77 22.16
CA ARG A 55 -28.20 -33.19 22.02
C ARG A 55 -28.81 -33.55 20.67
N ASP A 56 -29.48 -32.59 20.03
CA ASP A 56 -30.17 -32.75 18.75
C ASP A 56 -29.36 -32.21 17.55
N LEU A 57 -28.19 -31.60 17.82
CA LEU A 57 -27.32 -30.97 16.82
C LEU A 57 -26.14 -31.85 16.42
N VAL A 58 -25.54 -31.50 15.28
CA VAL A 58 -24.25 -32.05 14.84
C VAL A 58 -23.15 -31.04 15.14
N LEU A 59 -22.15 -31.47 15.89
CA LEU A 59 -20.96 -30.65 16.17
C LEU A 59 -19.82 -31.04 15.21
N LEU A 60 -19.02 -30.06 14.85
CA LEU A 60 -17.78 -30.19 14.11
C LEU A 60 -16.79 -29.14 14.62
N PRO A 61 -15.46 -29.30 14.40
CA PRO A 61 -14.51 -28.24 14.67
C PRO A 61 -14.90 -26.96 13.93
N GLY A 62 -14.59 -25.80 14.51
CA GLY A 62 -14.75 -24.54 13.81
C GLY A 62 -13.85 -24.48 12.57
N PHE A 63 -14.26 -23.72 11.57
CA PHE A 63 -13.45 -23.51 10.37
C PHE A 63 -12.24 -22.62 10.67
N VAL A 64 -11.16 -22.86 9.92
CA VAL A 64 -9.92 -22.08 9.92
C VAL A 64 -9.80 -21.38 8.57
N GLU A 65 -9.75 -20.05 8.59
CA GLU A 65 -9.49 -19.24 7.41
C GLU A 65 -7.98 -18.97 7.31
N GLY A 66 -7.32 -19.69 6.40
CA GLY A 66 -5.85 -19.65 6.26
C GLY A 66 -5.31 -18.38 5.60
N HIS A 67 -6.16 -17.54 5.01
CA HIS A 67 -5.77 -16.25 4.43
C HIS A 67 -6.91 -15.24 4.54
N SER A 68 -6.68 -14.19 5.32
CA SER A 68 -7.64 -13.10 5.50
C SER A 68 -6.95 -11.77 5.78
N HIS A 69 -7.76 -10.72 5.80
CA HIS A 69 -7.37 -9.37 6.19
C HIS A 69 -8.30 -8.86 7.29
N ALA A 70 -7.93 -9.01 8.56
CA ALA A 70 -8.83 -8.82 9.71
C ALA A 70 -9.40 -7.40 9.79
N MET A 71 -8.62 -6.39 9.38
CA MET A 71 -9.04 -4.99 9.43
C MET A 71 -10.08 -4.62 8.35
N THR A 72 -10.30 -5.50 7.36
CA THR A 72 -11.34 -5.28 6.34
C THR A 72 -12.75 -5.36 6.90
N GLY A 73 -12.96 -5.70 8.17
CA GLY A 73 -14.27 -5.52 8.83
C GLY A 73 -14.80 -4.09 8.75
N GLY A 74 -13.92 -3.08 8.58
CA GLY A 74 -14.30 -1.67 8.42
C GLY A 74 -15.10 -1.39 7.16
N VAL A 75 -15.06 -2.25 6.12
CA VAL A 75 -15.88 -2.02 4.91
C VAL A 75 -17.38 -1.96 5.20
N TRP A 76 -17.82 -2.58 6.29
CA TRP A 76 -19.23 -2.64 6.67
C TRP A 76 -19.80 -1.34 7.24
N VAL A 77 -18.98 -0.31 7.45
CA VAL A 77 -19.49 1.06 7.68
C VAL A 77 -20.02 1.69 6.40
N ALA A 78 -19.58 1.19 5.23
CA ALA A 78 -20.01 1.65 3.92
C ALA A 78 -21.09 0.73 3.33
N THR A 79 -21.90 1.29 2.43
CA THR A 79 -23.02 0.59 1.79
C THR A 79 -22.50 -0.50 0.85
N PHE A 80 -23.00 -1.74 0.99
CA PHE A 80 -22.61 -2.85 0.11
C PHE A 80 -23.35 -2.83 -1.23
N LEU A 81 -22.60 -2.84 -2.33
CA LEU A 81 -23.08 -2.67 -3.72
C LEU A 81 -22.72 -3.86 -4.62
N GLY A 82 -22.27 -4.98 -4.03
CA GLY A 82 -21.80 -6.12 -4.80
C GLY A 82 -22.89 -6.87 -5.58
N TYR A 83 -22.48 -7.51 -6.67
CA TYR A 83 -23.36 -8.34 -7.51
C TYR A 83 -23.87 -9.59 -6.79
N HIS A 84 -23.02 -10.20 -5.95
CA HIS A 84 -23.39 -11.36 -5.14
C HIS A 84 -23.83 -10.91 -3.74
N GLY A 85 -24.97 -11.42 -3.28
CA GLY A 85 -25.48 -11.10 -1.94
C GLY A 85 -24.55 -11.54 -0.81
N ARG A 86 -24.50 -10.77 0.28
CA ARG A 86 -23.61 -11.00 1.44
C ARG A 86 -24.33 -10.70 2.75
N THR A 87 -24.02 -11.45 3.81
CA THR A 87 -24.54 -11.16 5.16
C THR A 87 -23.50 -10.36 5.93
N ASP A 88 -23.91 -9.27 6.56
CA ASP A 88 -23.01 -8.40 7.32
C ASP A 88 -22.74 -8.92 8.76
N PRO A 89 -21.84 -8.28 9.52
CA PRO A 89 -21.49 -8.66 10.89
C PRO A 89 -22.68 -8.64 11.87
N HIS A 90 -23.70 -7.84 11.61
CA HIS A 90 -24.91 -7.74 12.44
C HIS A 90 -25.98 -8.76 12.03
N GLY A 91 -25.76 -9.47 10.94
CA GLY A 91 -26.64 -10.52 10.44
C GLY A 91 -27.70 -10.08 9.46
N LYS A 92 -27.66 -8.82 9.01
CA LYS A 92 -28.51 -8.36 7.91
C LYS A 92 -27.98 -8.94 6.61
N TYR A 93 -28.87 -9.55 5.84
CA TYR A 93 -28.57 -10.05 4.50
C TYR A 93 -28.75 -8.93 3.49
N TRP A 94 -27.69 -8.66 2.73
CA TRP A 94 -27.69 -7.72 1.62
C TRP A 94 -27.88 -8.49 0.32
N PRO A 95 -29.01 -8.31 -0.40
CA PRO A 95 -29.18 -8.92 -1.71
C PRO A 95 -28.18 -8.36 -2.71
N GLY A 96 -27.77 -9.18 -3.67
CA GLY A 96 -26.90 -8.73 -4.76
C GLY A 96 -27.57 -7.67 -5.64
N CYS A 97 -26.80 -6.72 -6.17
CA CYS A 97 -27.29 -5.78 -7.19
C CYS A 97 -27.24 -6.42 -8.57
N ASP A 98 -28.39 -6.59 -9.23
CA ASP A 98 -28.48 -7.13 -10.60
C ASP A 98 -28.52 -6.01 -11.66
N GLY A 99 -27.50 -5.15 -11.67
CA GLY A 99 -27.43 -3.98 -12.55
C GLY A 99 -26.90 -2.72 -11.86
N VAL A 100 -26.40 -1.77 -12.65
CA VAL A 100 -25.97 -0.44 -12.15
C VAL A 100 -27.15 0.33 -11.57
N ASP A 101 -28.35 0.24 -12.15
CA ASP A 101 -29.51 0.94 -11.60
C ASP A 101 -29.91 0.43 -10.20
N ALA A 102 -29.76 -0.88 -9.93
CA ALA A 102 -29.96 -1.44 -8.60
C ALA A 102 -28.87 -0.99 -7.59
N VAL A 103 -27.67 -0.68 -8.06
CA VAL A 103 -26.61 -0.05 -7.24
C VAL A 103 -27.03 1.38 -6.87
N ILE A 104 -27.52 2.16 -7.84
CA ILE A 104 -27.95 3.54 -7.63
C ILE A 104 -29.18 3.63 -6.71
N GLU A 105 -30.18 2.76 -6.88
CA GLU A 105 -31.35 2.71 -6.00
C GLU A 105 -30.97 2.45 -4.55
N ARG A 106 -30.01 1.55 -4.31
CA ARG A 106 -29.51 1.26 -2.96
C ARG A 106 -28.76 2.43 -2.36
N LEU A 107 -27.98 3.15 -3.15
CA LEU A 107 -27.30 4.37 -2.70
C LEU A 107 -28.31 5.47 -2.35
N ILE A 108 -29.38 5.65 -3.14
CA ILE A 108 -30.48 6.58 -2.83
C ILE A 108 -31.17 6.20 -1.51
N GLU A 109 -31.44 4.92 -1.29
CA GLU A 109 -32.01 4.45 -0.03
C GLU A 109 -31.08 4.72 1.16
N ALA A 110 -29.78 4.46 1.01
CA ALA A 110 -28.78 4.74 2.03
C ALA A 110 -28.70 6.23 2.34
N GLU A 111 -28.63 7.09 1.33
CA GLU A 111 -28.59 8.56 1.50
C GLU A 111 -29.80 9.08 2.29
N ARG A 112 -31.02 8.61 1.95
CA ARG A 112 -32.26 8.99 2.63
C ARG A 112 -32.31 8.62 4.11
N SER A 113 -31.53 7.61 4.51
CA SER A 113 -31.44 7.15 5.89
C SER A 113 -30.40 7.91 6.73
N MET A 114 -29.65 8.84 6.13
CA MET A 114 -28.60 9.59 6.83
C MET A 114 -29.10 10.95 7.34
N ASP A 115 -29.03 11.14 8.66
CA ASP A 115 -29.51 12.35 9.34
C ASP A 115 -28.62 13.59 9.13
N ASP A 116 -27.29 13.39 9.05
CA ASP A 116 -26.34 14.48 8.83
C ASP A 116 -26.11 14.71 7.34
N PRO A 117 -26.54 15.85 6.76
CA PRO A 117 -26.32 16.16 5.36
C PRO A 117 -24.84 16.42 5.01
N ALA A 118 -23.99 16.73 5.99
CA ALA A 118 -22.56 16.96 5.76
C ALA A 118 -21.75 15.65 5.68
N SER A 119 -22.29 14.54 6.21
CA SER A 119 -21.61 13.25 6.22
C SER A 119 -21.58 12.61 4.81
N PRO A 120 -20.40 12.20 4.31
CA PRO A 120 -20.27 11.52 3.02
C PRO A 120 -20.99 10.17 2.99
N LEU A 121 -21.54 9.82 1.83
CA LEU A 121 -22.06 8.48 1.57
C LEU A 121 -20.99 7.62 0.91
N PHE A 122 -20.53 6.60 1.64
CA PHE A 122 -19.59 5.62 1.11
C PHE A 122 -20.28 4.34 0.65
N GLY A 123 -19.79 3.78 -0.46
CA GLY A 123 -20.20 2.48 -0.99
C GLY A 123 -19.01 1.62 -1.40
N TRP A 124 -19.20 0.30 -1.43
CA TRP A 124 -18.14 -0.64 -1.82
C TRP A 124 -18.67 -1.92 -2.48
N GLY A 125 -17.77 -2.65 -3.15
CA GLY A 125 -18.05 -3.99 -3.70
C GLY A 125 -18.54 -4.01 -5.14
N PHE A 126 -18.68 -2.84 -5.78
CA PHE A 126 -18.98 -2.74 -7.21
C PHE A 126 -17.81 -3.25 -8.06
N ASP A 127 -18.10 -4.05 -9.08
CA ASP A 127 -17.10 -4.58 -10.03
C ASP A 127 -17.71 -4.64 -11.44
N PRO A 128 -17.28 -3.79 -12.40
CA PRO A 128 -17.87 -3.70 -13.73
C PRO A 128 -17.97 -5.04 -14.47
N ILE A 129 -17.12 -6.04 -14.15
CA ILE A 129 -17.13 -7.34 -14.82
C ILE A 129 -18.48 -8.07 -14.71
N TYR A 130 -19.24 -7.84 -13.63
CA TYR A 130 -20.54 -8.45 -13.42
C TYR A 130 -21.70 -7.63 -14.00
N PHE A 131 -21.45 -6.39 -14.42
CA PHE A 131 -22.46 -5.45 -14.89
C PHE A 131 -22.32 -5.15 -16.40
N GLY A 132 -21.85 -6.13 -17.18
CA GLY A 132 -21.65 -5.98 -18.62
C GLY A 132 -20.61 -4.93 -18.99
N LEU A 133 -19.64 -4.67 -18.11
CA LEU A 133 -18.63 -3.62 -18.21
C LEU A 133 -19.20 -2.18 -18.22
N ARG A 134 -20.48 -2.01 -17.88
CA ARG A 134 -21.09 -0.68 -17.70
C ARG A 134 -20.35 0.05 -16.58
N ARG A 135 -19.92 1.27 -16.88
CA ARG A 135 -19.25 2.17 -15.94
C ARG A 135 -20.30 2.88 -15.08
N MET A 136 -19.90 3.28 -13.88
CA MET A 136 -20.72 4.11 -12.99
C MET A 136 -20.01 5.44 -12.81
N GLY A 137 -20.59 6.48 -13.40
CA GLY A 137 -19.99 7.81 -13.48
C GLY A 137 -20.84 8.92 -12.87
N LEU A 138 -20.53 10.17 -13.21
CA LEU A 138 -21.20 11.37 -12.69
C LEU A 138 -22.71 11.32 -12.89
N ALA A 139 -23.16 10.99 -14.11
CA ALA A 139 -24.59 10.93 -14.43
C ALA A 139 -25.36 9.92 -13.57
N GLU A 140 -24.72 8.80 -13.20
CA GLU A 140 -25.33 7.83 -12.29
C GLU A 140 -25.28 8.29 -10.83
N LEU A 141 -24.14 8.79 -10.34
CA LEU A 141 -23.97 9.13 -8.93
C LEU A 141 -24.61 10.46 -8.55
N ASP A 142 -24.78 11.40 -9.48
CA ASP A 142 -25.53 12.65 -9.26
C ASP A 142 -27.04 12.40 -9.11
N ARG A 143 -27.55 11.25 -9.62
CA ARG A 143 -28.93 10.81 -9.33
C ARG A 143 -29.11 10.42 -7.86
N VAL A 144 -28.03 10.04 -7.18
CA VAL A 144 -28.03 9.78 -5.73
C VAL A 144 -28.11 11.11 -5.02
N SER A 145 -27.11 11.98 -5.21
CA SER A 145 -27.09 13.30 -4.59
C SER A 145 -26.25 14.27 -5.40
N THR A 146 -26.67 15.53 -5.43
CA THR A 146 -25.88 16.67 -5.90
C THR A 146 -25.38 17.57 -4.77
N THR A 147 -25.75 17.26 -3.52
CA THR A 147 -25.44 18.09 -2.34
C THR A 147 -24.70 17.33 -1.25
N ARG A 148 -24.63 16.00 -1.34
CA ARG A 148 -23.83 15.13 -0.47
C ARG A 148 -22.70 14.47 -1.27
N PRO A 149 -21.49 14.33 -0.73
CA PRO A 149 -20.43 13.61 -1.42
C PRO A 149 -20.76 12.12 -1.47
N VAL A 150 -20.75 11.53 -2.67
CA VAL A 150 -20.98 10.09 -2.87
C VAL A 150 -19.70 9.48 -3.43
N VAL A 151 -19.14 8.51 -2.70
CA VAL A 151 -17.86 7.88 -3.02
C VAL A 151 -18.01 6.37 -3.00
N VAL A 152 -17.79 5.73 -4.15
CA VAL A 152 -17.84 4.26 -4.28
C VAL A 152 -16.46 3.70 -4.59
N ARG A 153 -15.96 2.84 -3.71
CA ARG A 153 -14.73 2.08 -3.96
C ARG A 153 -15.07 0.77 -4.67
N HIS A 154 -14.40 0.49 -5.78
CA HIS A 154 -14.61 -0.75 -6.52
C HIS A 154 -14.00 -1.94 -5.76
N SER A 155 -14.47 -3.15 -6.05
CA SER A 155 -14.03 -4.41 -5.43
C SER A 155 -12.51 -4.64 -5.48
N ASN A 156 -11.86 -4.11 -6.51
CA ASN A 156 -10.41 -4.21 -6.72
C ASN A 156 -9.59 -3.25 -5.86
N GLY A 157 -10.21 -2.25 -5.21
CA GLY A 157 -9.53 -1.27 -4.36
C GLY A 157 -8.70 -0.19 -5.07
N HIS A 158 -8.48 -0.29 -6.38
CA HIS A 158 -7.64 0.61 -7.19
C HIS A 158 -8.44 1.63 -8.03
N VAL A 159 -9.76 1.45 -8.10
CA VAL A 159 -10.67 2.34 -8.82
C VAL A 159 -11.73 2.86 -7.85
N MET A 160 -12.08 4.14 -8.03
CA MET A 160 -13.12 4.83 -7.28
C MET A 160 -14.06 5.52 -8.26
N SER A 161 -15.36 5.53 -7.97
CA SER A 161 -16.35 6.36 -8.66
C SER A 161 -16.90 7.39 -7.70
N VAL A 162 -16.98 8.65 -8.12
CA VAL A 162 -17.45 9.77 -7.29
C VAL A 162 -18.50 10.60 -8.02
N ASN A 163 -19.38 11.29 -7.28
CA ASN A 163 -20.32 12.25 -7.85
C ASN A 163 -19.66 13.63 -8.09
N SER A 164 -20.40 14.54 -8.74
CA SER A 164 -19.92 15.89 -9.07
C SER A 164 -19.54 16.70 -7.83
N PHE A 165 -20.30 16.57 -6.74
CA PHE A 165 -20.03 17.28 -5.50
C PHE A 165 -18.73 16.82 -4.83
N ALA A 166 -18.45 15.52 -4.81
CA ALA A 166 -17.17 14.99 -4.31
C ALA A 166 -15.97 15.46 -5.16
N LEU A 167 -16.10 15.55 -6.49
CA LEU A 167 -15.05 16.15 -7.34
C LEU A 167 -14.81 17.61 -6.99
N GLN A 168 -15.89 18.38 -6.80
CA GLN A 168 -15.80 19.79 -6.43
C GLN A 168 -15.07 19.99 -5.10
N LEU A 169 -15.40 19.21 -4.08
CA LEU A 169 -14.72 19.27 -2.77
C LEU A 169 -13.24 18.90 -2.89
N ALA A 170 -12.91 17.92 -3.72
CA ALA A 170 -11.53 17.53 -4.01
C ALA A 170 -10.77 18.54 -4.91
N GLY A 171 -11.43 19.62 -5.34
CA GLY A 171 -10.84 20.62 -6.24
C GLY A 171 -10.56 20.09 -7.65
N LEU A 172 -11.10 18.94 -8.03
CA LEU A 172 -10.87 18.30 -9.31
C LEU A 172 -11.77 18.92 -10.37
N SER A 173 -11.18 19.50 -11.41
CA SER A 173 -11.90 20.23 -12.45
C SER A 173 -11.55 19.76 -13.85
N ARG A 174 -12.39 20.14 -14.83
CA ARG A 174 -12.17 19.85 -16.25
C ARG A 174 -10.86 20.43 -16.80
N SER A 175 -10.35 21.53 -16.24
CA SER A 175 -9.11 22.15 -16.73
C SER A 175 -7.86 21.39 -16.30
N MET A 176 -7.98 20.45 -15.36
CA MET A 176 -6.85 19.65 -14.89
C MET A 176 -6.59 18.48 -15.83
N ASN A 177 -5.35 18.36 -16.29
CA ASN A 177 -4.90 17.24 -17.10
C ASN A 177 -4.07 16.28 -16.24
N LEU A 178 -4.76 15.49 -15.40
CA LEU A 178 -4.16 14.55 -14.45
C LEU A 178 -4.34 13.10 -14.91
N GLN A 179 -3.32 12.29 -14.69
CA GLN A 179 -3.33 10.87 -15.04
C GLN A 179 -4.33 10.10 -14.18
N GLY A 180 -5.22 9.33 -14.83
CA GLY A 180 -6.25 8.54 -14.15
C GLY A 180 -7.53 9.31 -13.83
N LEU A 181 -7.61 10.61 -14.15
CA LEU A 181 -8.83 11.39 -14.11
C LEU A 181 -9.60 11.11 -15.41
N MET A 182 -10.56 10.18 -15.35
CA MET A 182 -11.12 9.58 -16.55
C MET A 182 -12.12 10.49 -17.25
N ARG A 183 -12.03 10.55 -18.58
CA ARG A 183 -12.88 11.33 -19.47
C ARG A 183 -13.61 10.45 -20.49
N ASP A 184 -14.76 10.91 -20.94
CA ASP A 184 -15.53 10.27 -22.00
C ASP A 184 -15.10 10.75 -23.41
N GLU A 185 -15.79 10.26 -24.44
CA GLU A 185 -15.53 10.62 -25.84
C GLU A 185 -15.77 12.12 -26.15
N LYS A 186 -16.45 12.85 -25.25
CA LYS A 186 -16.74 14.28 -25.36
C LYS A 186 -15.80 15.13 -24.52
N ASP A 187 -14.75 14.53 -23.95
CA ASP A 187 -13.78 15.18 -23.06
C ASP A 187 -14.40 15.67 -21.72
N GLU A 188 -15.56 15.12 -21.33
CA GLU A 188 -16.18 15.40 -20.05
C GLU A 188 -15.71 14.43 -18.96
N LEU A 189 -15.61 14.91 -17.72
CA LEU A 189 -15.21 14.08 -16.58
C LEU A 189 -16.26 12.98 -16.36
N THR A 190 -15.79 11.74 -16.23
CA THR A 190 -16.68 10.59 -15.99
C THR A 190 -16.98 10.38 -14.52
N GLY A 191 -16.18 10.93 -13.59
CA GLY A 191 -16.26 10.63 -12.16
C GLY A 191 -15.60 9.31 -11.77
N GLU A 192 -15.07 8.53 -12.72
CA GLU A 192 -14.18 7.40 -12.43
C GLU A 192 -12.75 7.92 -12.20
N LEU A 193 -12.16 7.55 -11.07
CA LEU A 193 -10.81 7.94 -10.66
C LEU A 193 -9.94 6.70 -10.56
N LYS A 194 -8.77 6.77 -11.17
CA LYS A 194 -7.76 5.70 -11.16
C LYS A 194 -6.48 6.19 -10.52
N GLY A 195 -5.83 5.27 -9.82
CA GLY A 195 -4.56 5.56 -9.18
C GLY A 195 -4.73 6.25 -7.83
N ILE A 196 -3.61 6.32 -7.12
CA ILE A 196 -3.53 6.74 -5.72
C ILE A 196 -3.67 8.27 -5.57
N PRO A 197 -3.07 9.12 -6.42
CA PRO A 197 -3.15 10.57 -6.25
C PRO A 197 -4.58 11.10 -6.17
N LEU A 198 -5.44 10.64 -7.08
CA LEU A 198 -6.83 11.08 -7.16
C LEU A 198 -7.66 10.54 -5.99
N GLN A 199 -7.41 9.29 -5.58
CA GLN A 199 -8.06 8.72 -4.39
C GLN A 199 -7.63 9.45 -3.12
N TYR A 200 -6.36 9.81 -2.99
CA TYR A 200 -5.85 10.61 -1.88
C TYR A 200 -6.53 11.99 -1.85
N ALA A 201 -6.62 12.68 -2.99
CA ALA A 201 -7.27 13.99 -3.06
C ALA A 201 -8.74 13.93 -2.58
N VAL A 202 -9.49 12.92 -3.05
CA VAL A 202 -10.87 12.70 -2.61
C VAL A 202 -10.94 12.32 -1.13
N ASN A 203 -10.14 11.35 -0.68
CA ASN A 203 -10.11 10.91 0.71
C ASN A 203 -9.75 12.07 1.66
N LYS A 204 -8.81 12.95 1.28
CA LYS A 204 -8.43 14.12 2.08
C LYS A 204 -9.58 15.12 2.17
N ALA A 205 -10.26 15.39 1.06
CA ALA A 205 -11.32 16.39 1.00
C ALA A 205 -12.65 15.92 1.61
N VAL A 206 -12.98 14.64 1.42
CA VAL A 206 -14.29 14.05 1.77
C VAL A 206 -14.19 13.16 3.01
N GLY A 207 -13.01 12.65 3.36
CA GLY A 207 -12.81 11.58 4.33
C GLY A 207 -12.70 10.21 3.68
N SER A 208 -12.27 9.21 4.45
CA SER A 208 -12.16 7.81 4.04
C SER A 208 -12.87 6.92 5.05
N PHE A 209 -13.53 5.85 4.59
CA PHE A 209 -14.07 4.81 5.46
C PHE A 209 -13.05 3.73 5.85
N PHE A 210 -11.82 3.82 5.33
CA PHE A 210 -10.71 2.95 5.76
C PHE A 210 -9.83 3.63 6.81
N GLU A 211 -9.55 4.93 6.69
CA GLU A 211 -8.49 5.59 7.46
C GLU A 211 -8.79 5.83 8.96
N PRO A 212 -9.94 6.39 9.38
CA PRO A 212 -10.20 6.69 10.78
C PRO A 212 -10.47 5.45 11.62
N GLU A 213 -10.87 4.35 10.99
CA GLU A 213 -11.44 3.19 11.67
C GLU A 213 -10.42 2.07 11.86
N MET A 214 -9.38 1.96 11.01
CA MET A 214 -8.32 0.95 11.18
C MET A 214 -7.49 1.15 12.45
N GLU A 215 -7.44 2.38 12.99
CA GLU A 215 -6.81 2.66 14.28
C GLU A 215 -7.78 2.48 15.47
N THR A 216 -9.03 2.12 15.21
CA THR A 216 -10.03 1.81 16.24
C THR A 216 -10.20 0.30 16.45
N PRO A 217 -10.70 -0.12 17.62
CA PRO A 217 -11.09 -1.51 17.87
C PRO A 217 -12.19 -2.09 16.99
N GLU A 218 -13.03 -1.26 16.36
CA GLU A 218 -14.32 -1.69 15.82
C GLU A 218 -14.20 -2.57 14.56
N PRO A 219 -13.37 -2.27 13.54
CA PRO A 219 -13.20 -3.15 12.38
C PRO A 219 -12.81 -4.57 12.75
N LEU A 220 -11.95 -4.74 13.76
CA LEU A 220 -11.54 -6.05 14.26
C LEU A 220 -12.72 -6.81 14.88
N ARG A 221 -13.59 -6.11 15.63
CA ARG A 221 -14.82 -6.69 16.20
C ARG A 221 -15.82 -7.07 15.11
N LEU A 222 -16.02 -6.22 14.12
CA LEU A 222 -16.90 -6.48 12.97
C LEU A 222 -16.44 -7.71 12.20
N TYR A 223 -15.15 -7.81 11.90
CA TYR A 223 -14.59 -8.98 11.23
C TYR A 223 -14.74 -10.26 12.07
N ALA A 224 -14.48 -10.18 13.38
CA ALA A 224 -14.66 -11.33 14.27
C ALA A 224 -16.11 -11.83 14.31
N ARG A 225 -17.08 -10.92 14.28
CA ARG A 225 -18.51 -11.27 14.17
C ARG A 225 -18.84 -11.90 12.82
N GLU A 226 -18.35 -11.33 11.72
CA GLU A 226 -18.53 -11.91 10.38
C GLU A 226 -17.97 -13.33 10.31
N ALA A 227 -16.73 -13.53 10.75
CA ALA A 227 -16.08 -14.85 10.78
C ALA A 227 -16.88 -15.85 11.64
N SER A 228 -17.22 -15.48 12.87
CA SER A 228 -17.92 -16.36 13.81
C SER A 228 -19.32 -16.77 13.31
N ARG A 229 -20.05 -15.85 12.67
CA ARG A 229 -21.37 -16.14 12.06
C ARG A 229 -21.27 -17.16 10.92
N ASN A 230 -20.12 -17.20 10.25
CA ASN A 230 -19.83 -18.19 9.22
C ASN A 230 -19.19 -19.46 9.77
N GLY A 231 -19.13 -19.64 11.10
CA GLY A 231 -18.52 -20.83 11.72
C GLY A 231 -16.98 -20.84 11.66
N VAL A 232 -16.36 -19.73 11.25
CA VAL A 232 -14.91 -19.55 11.31
C VAL A 232 -14.53 -19.14 12.72
N THR A 233 -13.61 -19.89 13.32
CA THR A 233 -13.18 -19.70 14.71
C THR A 233 -11.69 -19.36 14.83
N THR A 234 -10.96 -19.48 13.73
CA THR A 234 -9.55 -19.07 13.63
C THR A 234 -9.31 -18.45 12.27
N ILE A 235 -8.57 -17.35 12.22
CA ILE A 235 -8.10 -16.72 10.99
C ILE A 235 -6.58 -16.57 11.01
N THR A 236 -5.98 -16.50 9.83
CA THR A 236 -4.63 -15.99 9.63
C THR A 236 -4.73 -14.64 8.93
N ASP A 237 -4.33 -13.57 9.61
CA ASP A 237 -4.33 -12.19 9.11
C ASP A 237 -3.01 -11.92 8.38
N LEU A 238 -3.05 -11.76 7.06
CA LEU A 238 -1.87 -11.67 6.19
C LEU A 238 -1.66 -10.26 5.59
N GLY A 239 -2.36 -9.23 6.05
CA GLY A 239 -2.23 -7.86 5.52
C GLY A 239 -2.02 -6.80 6.59
N ASN A 240 -1.07 -7.01 7.50
CA ASN A 240 -0.92 -6.14 8.66
C ASN A 240 0.54 -5.82 8.98
N SER A 241 0.87 -4.52 9.03
CA SER A 241 2.20 -4.04 9.41
C SER A 241 2.47 -4.11 10.92
N LEU A 242 1.44 -4.43 11.73
CA LEU A 242 1.52 -4.55 13.19
C LEU A 242 2.17 -3.32 13.84
N THR A 243 1.73 -2.14 13.39
CA THR A 243 2.09 -0.86 13.99
C THR A 243 1.62 -0.82 15.45
N GLU A 244 2.19 0.08 16.26
CA GLU A 244 1.87 0.14 17.69
C GLU A 244 0.37 0.38 17.98
N PRO A 245 -0.36 1.26 17.26
CA PRO A 245 -1.80 1.40 17.42
C PRO A 245 -2.57 0.10 17.11
N THR A 246 -2.24 -0.56 15.99
CA THR A 246 -2.89 -1.80 15.58
C THR A 246 -2.61 -2.94 16.55
N LEU A 247 -1.37 -3.08 17.02
CA LEU A 247 -0.98 -4.06 18.02
C LEU A 247 -1.74 -3.84 19.33
N ARG A 248 -1.86 -2.58 19.78
CA ARG A 248 -2.63 -2.23 20.98
C ARG A 248 -4.10 -2.65 20.85
N ASN A 249 -4.71 -2.45 19.68
CA ASN A 249 -6.08 -2.88 19.42
C ASN A 249 -6.21 -4.41 19.43
N PHE A 250 -5.30 -5.12 18.76
CA PHE A 250 -5.28 -6.58 18.76
C PHE A 250 -5.17 -7.13 20.18
N LEU A 251 -4.21 -6.64 20.97
CA LEU A 251 -3.99 -7.10 22.34
C LEU A 251 -5.15 -6.78 23.28
N SER A 252 -5.79 -5.62 23.12
CA SER A 252 -6.88 -5.21 24.01
C SER A 252 -8.21 -5.89 23.67
N VAL A 253 -8.55 -6.00 22.39
CA VAL A 253 -9.82 -6.57 21.93
C VAL A 253 -9.82 -8.09 22.08
N THR A 254 -8.75 -8.76 21.65
CA THR A 254 -8.71 -10.23 21.66
C THR A 254 -8.68 -10.84 23.06
N LYS A 255 -8.37 -10.06 24.10
CA LYS A 255 -8.44 -10.49 25.51
C LYS A 255 -9.85 -10.43 26.10
N GLN A 256 -10.79 -9.77 25.44
CA GLN A 256 -12.16 -9.66 25.94
C GLN A 256 -12.88 -11.02 25.83
N ASP A 257 -13.75 -11.30 26.80
CA ASP A 257 -14.45 -12.58 26.88
C ASP A 257 -15.43 -12.78 25.71
N ASP A 258 -16.06 -11.69 25.26
CA ASP A 258 -17.00 -11.65 24.14
C ASP A 258 -16.33 -11.71 22.76
N PHE A 259 -14.99 -11.66 22.68
CA PHE A 259 -14.27 -11.81 21.43
C PHE A 259 -14.21 -13.27 20.97
N GLY A 260 -14.99 -13.62 19.95
CA GLY A 260 -15.22 -15.01 19.52
C GLY A 260 -14.19 -15.63 18.58
N LEU A 261 -13.13 -14.91 18.19
CA LEU A 261 -12.20 -15.32 17.13
C LEU A 261 -10.77 -15.54 17.66
N ARG A 262 -10.04 -16.50 17.07
CA ARG A 262 -8.58 -16.62 17.25
C ARG A 262 -7.87 -16.05 16.03
N ILE A 263 -6.81 -15.29 16.25
CA ILE A 263 -6.06 -14.63 15.19
C ILE A 263 -4.61 -15.09 15.22
N VAL A 264 -4.12 -15.53 14.06
CA VAL A 264 -2.69 -15.67 13.79
C VAL A 264 -2.30 -14.48 12.93
N ALA A 265 -1.65 -13.49 13.54
CA ALA A 265 -1.29 -12.25 12.87
C ALA A 265 0.10 -12.36 12.25
N ALA A 266 0.17 -12.21 10.93
CA ALA A 266 1.44 -12.15 10.22
C ALA A 266 1.94 -10.71 10.10
N LEU A 267 3.24 -10.54 10.31
CA LEU A 267 3.92 -9.29 10.04
C LEU A 267 4.06 -9.10 8.52
N TRP A 268 3.63 -7.94 8.03
CA TRP A 268 3.86 -7.57 6.64
C TRP A 268 5.35 -7.28 6.40
N GLY A 269 6.00 -8.17 5.65
CA GLY A 269 7.45 -8.17 5.52
C GLY A 269 8.02 -7.04 4.66
N HIS A 270 7.21 -6.37 3.84
CA HIS A 270 7.69 -5.36 2.87
C HIS A 270 7.98 -3.97 3.45
N THR A 271 7.76 -3.75 4.75
CA THR A 271 7.83 -2.42 5.39
C THR A 271 9.05 -2.23 6.28
N GLN A 272 9.99 -3.17 6.28
CA GLN A 272 11.17 -3.15 7.13
C GLN A 272 12.21 -4.12 6.58
N SER A 273 13.46 -3.96 6.99
CA SER A 273 14.52 -4.93 6.68
C SER A 273 14.25 -6.32 7.27
N ALA A 274 14.95 -7.33 6.75
CA ALA A 274 14.88 -8.67 7.30
C ALA A 274 15.34 -8.73 8.76
N GLU A 275 16.42 -8.02 9.12
CA GLU A 275 16.88 -7.99 10.52
C GLU A 275 15.84 -7.32 11.44
N GLU A 276 15.30 -6.17 11.04
CA GLU A 276 14.29 -5.45 11.82
C GLU A 276 13.02 -6.28 11.99
N GLY A 277 12.53 -6.91 10.92
CA GLY A 277 11.32 -7.72 10.98
C GLY A 277 11.50 -9.00 11.80
N VAL A 278 12.68 -9.64 11.74
CA VAL A 278 13.04 -10.76 12.63
C VAL A 278 13.04 -10.30 14.10
N ALA A 279 13.68 -9.16 14.40
CA ALA A 279 13.69 -8.61 15.75
C ALA A 279 12.28 -8.23 16.22
N ARG A 280 11.45 -7.65 15.34
CA ARG A 280 10.07 -7.30 15.61
C ARG A 280 9.23 -8.51 15.93
N LEU A 281 9.28 -9.57 15.11
CA LEU A 281 8.57 -10.83 15.40
C LEU A 281 9.03 -11.43 16.72
N ALA A 282 10.34 -11.47 16.99
CA ALA A 282 10.88 -11.96 18.25
C ALA A 282 10.33 -11.19 19.47
N ALA A 283 10.19 -9.88 19.37
CA ALA A 283 9.61 -9.03 20.42
C ALA A 283 8.09 -9.18 20.58
N LEU A 284 7.38 -9.61 19.53
CA LEU A 284 5.94 -9.86 19.56
C LEU A 284 5.59 -11.23 20.16
N MET A 285 6.44 -12.24 19.95
CA MET A 285 6.19 -13.62 20.41
C MET A 285 5.77 -13.73 21.89
N PRO A 286 6.44 -13.06 22.86
CA PRO A 286 6.05 -13.12 24.27
C PRO A 286 4.68 -12.50 24.59
N GLN A 287 4.11 -11.71 23.70
CA GLN A 287 2.83 -11.03 23.88
C GLN A 287 1.64 -11.88 23.42
N ALA A 288 1.89 -13.02 22.79
CA ALA A 288 0.87 -13.96 22.34
C ALA A 288 0.06 -14.55 23.51
N HIS A 289 -1.19 -14.91 23.24
CA HIS A 289 -2.08 -15.59 24.18
C HIS A 289 -3.08 -16.49 23.43
N ALA A 290 -4.06 -17.07 24.15
CA ALA A 290 -4.95 -18.10 23.59
C ALA A 290 -5.77 -17.68 22.36
N LYS A 291 -5.98 -16.37 22.14
CA LYS A 291 -6.77 -15.81 21.03
C LYS A 291 -5.94 -14.99 20.02
N LEU A 292 -4.65 -14.76 20.29
CA LEU A 292 -3.76 -13.99 19.42
C LEU A 292 -2.36 -14.61 19.38
N ARG A 293 -1.87 -14.94 18.18
CA ARG A 293 -0.56 -15.55 17.94
C ARG A 293 0.22 -14.77 16.89
N PHE A 294 1.54 -14.86 16.97
CA PHE A 294 2.49 -14.27 16.03
C PHE A 294 3.46 -15.35 15.52
N GLY A 295 4.42 -14.96 14.68
CA GLY A 295 5.50 -15.84 14.20
C GLY A 295 5.52 -16.09 12.70
N ILE A 296 4.64 -15.41 11.96
CA ILE A 296 4.56 -15.45 10.50
C ILE A 296 5.03 -14.10 9.94
N VAL A 297 5.83 -14.12 8.87
CA VAL A 297 6.04 -12.98 7.98
C VAL A 297 5.37 -13.24 6.64
N LYS A 298 4.70 -12.23 6.07
CA LYS A 298 4.07 -12.29 4.75
C LYS A 298 4.87 -11.49 3.72
N PHE A 299 5.17 -12.13 2.58
CA PHE A 299 5.67 -11.51 1.36
C PHE A 299 4.72 -11.69 0.19
N VAL A 300 4.94 -10.89 -0.85
CA VAL A 300 4.19 -10.89 -2.11
C VAL A 300 5.20 -10.92 -3.23
N ALA A 301 5.28 -12.03 -3.95
CA ALA A 301 6.25 -12.21 -5.03
C ALA A 301 5.78 -11.55 -6.33
N ASP A 302 4.49 -11.69 -6.66
CA ASP A 302 3.89 -11.17 -7.88
C ASP A 302 2.48 -10.59 -7.68
N GLY A 303 1.88 -10.12 -8.77
CA GLY A 303 0.55 -9.49 -8.77
C GLY A 303 -0.62 -10.45 -8.88
N SER A 304 -1.67 -10.02 -9.59
CA SER A 304 -2.92 -10.76 -9.78
C SER A 304 -3.10 -11.16 -11.25
N ILE A 305 -3.79 -12.28 -11.47
CA ILE A 305 -4.07 -12.74 -12.83
C ILE A 305 -5.05 -11.81 -13.55
N GLN A 306 -6.02 -11.23 -12.83
CA GLN A 306 -7.03 -10.33 -13.40
C GLN A 306 -6.43 -8.97 -13.78
N GLY A 307 -5.43 -8.52 -13.02
CA GLY A 307 -4.69 -7.29 -13.31
C GLY A 307 -3.57 -7.47 -14.34
N PHE A 308 -3.40 -8.67 -14.91
CA PHE A 308 -2.26 -9.03 -15.77
C PHE A 308 -0.89 -8.76 -15.11
N SER A 309 -0.84 -8.80 -13.78
CA SER A 309 0.36 -8.50 -12.99
C SER A 309 0.98 -9.74 -12.35
N ALA A 310 0.37 -10.93 -12.46
CA ALA A 310 0.97 -12.20 -12.05
C ALA A 310 2.06 -12.67 -13.04
N ARG A 311 3.11 -13.32 -12.53
CA ARG A 311 4.30 -13.73 -13.30
C ARG A 311 4.16 -15.14 -13.88
N LEU A 312 4.03 -15.25 -15.21
CA LEU A 312 3.83 -16.53 -15.87
C LEU A 312 5.11 -17.05 -16.52
N LYS A 313 5.30 -18.37 -16.58
CA LYS A 313 6.37 -18.97 -17.38
C LYS A 313 6.14 -18.66 -18.86
N TRP A 314 7.20 -18.75 -19.65
CA TRP A 314 7.09 -18.58 -21.10
C TRP A 314 5.96 -19.47 -21.69
N PRO A 315 5.08 -18.94 -22.56
CA PRO A 315 5.17 -17.66 -23.27
C PRO A 315 4.50 -16.44 -22.61
N GLY A 316 4.00 -16.54 -21.38
CA GLY A 316 3.24 -15.46 -20.74
C GLY A 316 1.74 -15.50 -21.05
N TYR A 317 1.06 -14.34 -20.99
CA TYR A 317 -0.38 -14.22 -21.22
C TYR A 317 -0.75 -14.37 -22.70
N ILE A 318 -1.80 -15.15 -22.98
CA ILE A 318 -2.25 -15.41 -24.36
C ILE A 318 -2.93 -14.20 -25.00
N SER A 319 -3.46 -13.27 -24.20
CA SER A 319 -3.98 -11.99 -24.68
C SER A 319 -2.91 -11.10 -25.32
N GLY A 320 -1.62 -11.44 -25.17
CA GLY A 320 -0.51 -10.57 -25.53
C GLY A 320 -0.22 -9.49 -24.49
N ALA A 321 -0.92 -9.51 -23.34
CA ALA A 321 -0.62 -8.61 -22.23
C ALA A 321 0.82 -8.83 -21.72
N PRO A 322 1.50 -7.79 -21.22
CA PRO A 322 2.83 -7.91 -20.61
C PRO A 322 2.86 -8.99 -19.53
N ASN A 323 3.98 -9.72 -19.42
CA ASN A 323 4.10 -10.87 -18.54
C ASN A 323 4.33 -10.48 -17.07
N GLY A 324 3.32 -9.87 -16.44
CA GLY A 324 3.27 -9.64 -15.01
C GLY A 324 4.37 -8.75 -14.44
N LEU A 325 4.38 -8.65 -13.12
CA LEU A 325 5.31 -7.85 -12.33
C LEU A 325 5.90 -8.68 -11.19
N TRP A 326 7.20 -8.57 -10.98
CA TRP A 326 7.83 -8.99 -9.73
C TRP A 326 7.68 -7.84 -8.73
N TYR A 327 7.06 -8.13 -7.59
CA TYR A 327 7.04 -7.21 -6.45
C TYR A 327 8.21 -7.44 -5.50
N VAL A 328 8.78 -8.65 -5.54
CA VAL A 328 10.09 -8.97 -4.97
C VAL A 328 10.87 -9.71 -6.04
N ALA A 329 12.07 -9.23 -6.36
CA ALA A 329 12.93 -9.92 -7.31
C ALA A 329 13.29 -11.33 -6.77
N PRO A 330 13.39 -12.36 -7.63
CA PRO A 330 13.66 -13.73 -7.18
C PRO A 330 14.88 -13.88 -6.24
N ASP A 331 15.99 -13.21 -6.56
CA ASP A 331 17.22 -13.28 -5.74
C ASP A 331 17.02 -12.63 -4.35
N GLN A 332 16.27 -11.54 -4.30
CA GLN A 332 15.92 -10.86 -3.05
C GLN A 332 14.95 -11.73 -2.22
N LEU A 333 13.98 -12.38 -2.87
CA LEU A 333 13.06 -13.30 -2.21
C LEU A 333 13.82 -14.45 -1.52
N GLY A 334 14.85 -14.99 -2.16
CA GLY A 334 15.74 -16.00 -1.56
C GLY A 334 16.39 -15.52 -0.26
N SER A 335 16.96 -14.32 -0.28
CA SER A 335 17.62 -13.72 0.89
C SER A 335 16.64 -13.47 2.04
N LEU A 336 15.45 -12.95 1.73
CA LEU A 336 14.37 -12.73 2.70
C LEU A 336 13.89 -14.04 3.32
N VAL A 337 13.56 -15.03 2.50
CA VAL A 337 13.13 -16.35 2.98
C VAL A 337 14.18 -16.95 3.89
N HIS A 338 15.46 -16.90 3.51
CA HIS A 338 16.55 -17.42 4.33
C HIS A 338 16.63 -16.75 5.71
N ALA A 339 16.58 -15.41 5.78
CA ALA A 339 16.72 -14.68 7.03
C ALA A 339 15.66 -15.07 8.08
N TYR A 340 14.37 -15.07 7.69
CA TYR A 340 13.28 -15.45 8.59
C TYR A 340 13.26 -16.96 8.88
N HIS A 341 13.62 -17.78 7.88
CA HIS A 341 13.76 -19.22 8.06
C HIS A 341 14.84 -19.57 9.08
N ALA A 342 16.03 -18.97 8.97
CA ALA A 342 17.14 -19.19 9.90
C ALA A 342 16.78 -18.73 11.32
N ALA A 343 16.01 -17.65 11.45
CA ALA A 343 15.52 -17.13 12.73
C ALA A 343 14.39 -17.96 13.38
N GLY A 344 13.91 -19.02 12.72
CA GLY A 344 12.85 -19.89 13.27
C GLY A 344 11.41 -19.47 12.93
N PHE A 345 11.22 -18.40 12.15
CA PHE A 345 9.88 -17.91 11.78
C PHE A 345 9.30 -18.64 10.56
N GLN A 346 7.98 -18.54 10.39
CA GLN A 346 7.25 -19.04 9.22
C GLN A 346 7.18 -17.95 8.15
N VAL A 347 7.36 -18.32 6.89
CA VAL A 347 7.25 -17.41 5.76
C VAL A 347 6.02 -17.79 4.93
N HIS A 348 5.13 -16.83 4.75
CA HIS A 348 4.01 -16.92 3.83
C HIS A 348 4.32 -16.08 2.59
N ILE A 349 4.16 -16.65 1.39
CA ILE A 349 4.56 -15.99 0.14
C ILE A 349 3.37 -15.98 -0.81
N HIS A 350 2.88 -14.81 -1.19
CA HIS A 350 1.89 -14.70 -2.25
C HIS A 350 2.50 -15.00 -3.62
N THR A 351 1.86 -15.93 -4.33
CA THR A 351 2.24 -16.38 -5.68
C THR A 351 0.99 -16.71 -6.47
N ASN A 352 0.64 -15.89 -7.48
CA ASN A 352 -0.45 -16.23 -8.40
C ASN A 352 0.07 -16.93 -9.65
N GLY A 353 1.12 -16.38 -10.25
CA GLY A 353 1.73 -16.93 -11.44
C GLY A 353 2.58 -18.18 -11.16
N ASP A 354 2.75 -19.02 -12.18
CA ASP A 354 3.54 -20.24 -12.09
C ASP A 354 5.04 -19.94 -12.06
N GLU A 355 5.51 -18.86 -12.69
CA GLU A 355 6.91 -18.42 -12.56
C GLU A 355 7.20 -17.92 -11.14
N ALA A 356 6.28 -17.16 -10.54
CA ALA A 356 6.37 -16.73 -9.13
C ALA A 356 6.37 -17.92 -8.15
N SER A 357 5.51 -18.90 -8.40
CA SER A 357 5.48 -20.14 -7.62
C SER A 357 6.80 -20.90 -7.70
N GLU A 358 7.43 -20.97 -8.88
CA GLU A 358 8.75 -21.60 -9.04
C GLU A 358 9.83 -20.89 -8.22
N ALA A 359 9.92 -19.56 -8.34
CA ALA A 359 10.91 -18.77 -7.61
C ALA A 359 10.76 -18.90 -6.09
N ALA A 360 9.52 -18.91 -5.59
CA ALA A 360 9.25 -19.11 -4.17
C ALA A 360 9.63 -20.52 -3.68
N ILE A 361 9.39 -21.55 -4.50
CA ILE A 361 9.83 -22.92 -4.20
C ILE A 361 11.36 -23.00 -4.14
N ASP A 362 12.04 -22.40 -5.10
CA ASP A 362 13.50 -22.37 -5.17
C ASP A 362 14.11 -21.63 -3.97
N ALA A 363 13.51 -20.51 -3.56
CA ALA A 363 13.92 -19.75 -2.37
C ALA A 363 13.82 -20.59 -1.08
N VAL A 364 12.72 -21.31 -0.89
CA VAL A 364 12.55 -22.19 0.28
C VAL A 364 13.50 -23.38 0.23
N GLU A 365 13.70 -23.98 -0.95
CA GLU A 365 14.66 -25.08 -1.13
C GLU A 365 16.09 -24.63 -0.77
N ALA A 366 16.50 -23.45 -1.24
CA ALA A 366 17.80 -22.87 -0.93
C ALA A 366 17.96 -22.62 0.58
N ALA A 367 16.93 -22.06 1.24
CA ALA A 367 16.93 -21.85 2.68
C ALA A 367 17.05 -23.17 3.47
N LEU A 368 16.33 -24.22 3.06
CA LEU A 368 16.39 -25.54 3.69
C LEU A 368 17.76 -26.22 3.53
N ARG A 369 18.44 -26.02 2.39
CA ARG A 369 19.80 -26.53 2.20
C ARG A 369 20.80 -25.87 3.15
N GLN A 370 20.63 -24.57 3.41
CA GLN A 370 21.52 -23.82 4.29
C GLN A 370 21.21 -24.01 5.77
N THR A 371 19.93 -24.09 6.14
CA THR A 371 19.49 -24.25 7.52
C THR A 371 18.34 -25.26 7.60
N PRO A 372 18.63 -26.57 7.69
CA PRO A 372 17.57 -27.59 7.64
C PRO A 372 16.54 -27.46 8.77
N ARG A 373 15.25 -27.31 8.41
CA ARG A 373 14.11 -27.31 9.34
C ARG A 373 12.99 -28.22 8.83
N PHE A 374 12.87 -29.41 9.39
CA PHE A 374 11.93 -30.44 8.91
C PHE A 374 10.44 -30.09 9.07
N ASP A 375 10.06 -29.22 10.02
CA ASP A 375 8.69 -28.73 10.21
C ASP A 375 8.65 -27.19 10.07
N HIS A 376 9.20 -26.67 8.98
CA HIS A 376 9.31 -25.22 8.75
C HIS A 376 7.96 -24.53 8.45
N ARG A 377 6.96 -25.29 7.96
CA ARG A 377 5.58 -24.84 7.68
C ARG A 377 5.49 -23.52 6.89
N HIS A 378 6.36 -23.35 5.90
CA HIS A 378 6.23 -22.22 4.97
C HIS A 378 5.07 -22.47 4.03
N ILE A 379 4.36 -21.41 3.65
CA ILE A 379 3.12 -21.52 2.89
C ILE A 379 3.17 -20.60 1.67
N LEU A 380 2.95 -21.17 0.49
CA LEU A 380 2.64 -20.37 -0.68
C LEU A 380 1.14 -20.07 -0.71
N GLN A 381 0.78 -18.81 -0.91
CA GLN A 381 -0.59 -18.33 -0.97
C GLN A 381 -1.08 -18.28 -2.41
N HIS A 382 -2.35 -18.64 -2.58
CA HIS A 382 -3.11 -18.70 -3.82
C HIS A 382 -2.69 -19.82 -4.78
N CYS A 383 -1.44 -19.80 -5.26
CA CYS A 383 -0.89 -20.74 -6.24
C CYS A 383 -1.79 -20.91 -7.48
N GLN A 384 -2.38 -19.81 -7.98
CA GLN A 384 -3.45 -19.86 -8.97
C GLN A 384 -3.07 -20.60 -10.26
N MET A 385 -1.85 -20.38 -10.74
CA MET A 385 -1.33 -20.96 -11.98
C MET A 385 -0.36 -22.12 -11.73
N ALA A 386 -0.08 -22.48 -10.48
CA ALA A 386 0.92 -23.49 -10.16
C ALA A 386 0.57 -24.87 -10.75
N ASP A 387 1.57 -25.52 -11.35
CA ASP A 387 1.39 -26.79 -12.04
C ASP A 387 1.59 -28.03 -11.12
N SER A 388 1.26 -29.22 -11.63
CA SER A 388 1.39 -30.46 -10.86
C SER A 388 2.84 -30.89 -10.58
N ALA A 389 3.83 -30.38 -11.30
CA ALA A 389 5.24 -30.60 -10.97
C ALA A 389 5.64 -29.72 -9.78
N GLN A 390 5.21 -28.46 -9.75
CA GLN A 390 5.44 -27.53 -8.64
C GLN A 390 4.84 -28.04 -7.34
N PHE A 391 3.58 -28.49 -7.34
CA PHE A 391 2.99 -29.10 -6.14
C PHE A 391 3.72 -30.36 -5.65
N ARG A 392 4.33 -31.15 -6.56
CA ARG A 392 5.18 -32.28 -6.17
C ARG A 392 6.49 -31.83 -5.53
N ARG A 393 7.10 -30.74 -6.01
CA ARG A 393 8.29 -30.14 -5.39
C ARG A 393 7.96 -29.58 -4.01
N MET A 394 6.88 -28.81 -3.89
CA MET A 394 6.38 -28.28 -2.62
C MET A 394 6.20 -29.39 -1.58
N ALA A 395 5.53 -30.47 -1.99
CA ALA A 395 5.38 -31.68 -1.20
C ALA A 395 6.76 -32.22 -0.74
N ALA A 396 7.68 -32.50 -1.67
CA ALA A 396 9.00 -33.03 -1.31
C ALA A 396 9.78 -32.16 -0.31
N LEU A 397 9.55 -30.84 -0.33
CA LEU A 397 10.23 -29.86 0.52
C LEU A 397 9.48 -29.57 1.84
N GLY A 398 8.25 -30.05 2.02
CA GLY A 398 7.43 -29.72 3.20
C GLY A 398 6.71 -28.37 3.14
N ILE A 399 6.64 -27.75 1.95
CA ILE A 399 5.96 -26.49 1.71
C ILE A 399 4.45 -26.70 1.67
N GLY A 400 3.71 -25.91 2.45
CA GLY A 400 2.25 -25.87 2.43
C GLY A 400 1.70 -24.95 1.34
N ALA A 401 0.42 -25.11 1.02
CA ALA A 401 -0.28 -24.20 0.11
C ALA A 401 -1.64 -23.80 0.67
N ASN A 402 -1.97 -22.52 0.56
CA ASN A 402 -3.31 -22.00 0.84
C ASN A 402 -3.97 -21.64 -0.49
N LEU A 403 -4.94 -22.46 -0.91
CA LEU A 403 -5.55 -22.36 -2.22
C LEU A 403 -6.79 -21.47 -2.21
N PHE A 404 -6.88 -20.61 -3.23
CA PHE A 404 -7.93 -19.61 -3.37
C PHE A 404 -9.20 -20.20 -4.01
N ALA A 405 -9.93 -21.03 -3.27
CA ALA A 405 -11.06 -21.80 -3.82
C ALA A 405 -12.23 -20.93 -4.31
N ASN A 406 -12.51 -19.82 -3.62
CA ASN A 406 -13.62 -18.92 -3.96
C ASN A 406 -13.41 -18.19 -5.29
N HIS A 407 -12.14 -18.00 -5.68
CA HIS A 407 -11.80 -17.28 -6.91
C HIS A 407 -12.38 -17.96 -8.15
N ILE A 408 -12.39 -19.30 -8.17
CA ILE A 408 -12.98 -20.10 -9.25
C ILE A 408 -14.48 -19.83 -9.40
N TYR A 409 -15.20 -19.67 -8.29
CA TYR A 409 -16.63 -19.41 -8.30
C TYR A 409 -16.96 -18.00 -8.82
N TYR A 410 -16.25 -16.99 -8.30
CA TYR A 410 -16.53 -15.59 -8.61
C TYR A 410 -15.95 -15.15 -9.97
N TRP A 411 -14.74 -15.58 -10.32
CA TRP A 411 -14.02 -15.09 -11.51
C TRP A 411 -13.61 -16.20 -12.49
N GLY A 412 -13.74 -17.48 -12.14
CA GLY A 412 -13.26 -18.59 -12.97
C GLY A 412 -13.94 -18.74 -14.34
N GLY A 413 -15.17 -18.25 -14.50
CA GLY A 413 -15.85 -18.21 -15.80
C GLY A 413 -15.36 -17.04 -16.68
N PRO A 414 -15.58 -15.78 -16.25
CA PRO A 414 -15.20 -14.59 -17.01
C PRO A 414 -13.70 -14.50 -17.36
N ALA A 415 -12.82 -14.97 -16.48
CA ALA A 415 -11.36 -14.90 -16.66
C ALA A 415 -10.83 -15.93 -17.68
N ARG A 416 -11.44 -17.13 -17.78
CA ARG A 416 -10.94 -18.24 -18.63
C ARG A 416 -10.83 -17.87 -20.11
N GLY A 417 -11.72 -17.03 -20.64
CA GLY A 417 -11.69 -16.64 -22.06
C GLY A 417 -10.67 -15.56 -22.40
N LEU A 418 -10.16 -14.84 -21.40
CA LEU A 418 -9.26 -13.69 -21.56
C LEU A 418 -7.78 -14.04 -21.32
N HIS A 419 -7.50 -15.06 -20.50
CA HIS A 419 -6.13 -15.38 -20.08
C HIS A 419 -5.56 -16.67 -20.71
N ASP A 420 -6.41 -17.66 -21.02
CA ASP A 420 -6.00 -19.00 -21.47
C ASP A 420 -6.58 -19.36 -22.85
N GLY A 421 -5.74 -19.74 -23.80
CA GLY A 421 -6.11 -20.15 -25.16
C GLY A 421 -6.48 -21.64 -25.27
N PRO A 422 -7.10 -22.06 -26.40
CA PRO A 422 -7.72 -23.38 -26.52
C PRO A 422 -6.77 -24.59 -26.48
N ARG A 423 -5.46 -24.39 -26.68
CA ARG A 423 -4.44 -25.47 -26.64
C ARG A 423 -3.62 -25.55 -25.35
N GLN A 424 -3.72 -24.57 -24.45
CA GLN A 424 -3.30 -24.74 -23.04
C GLN A 424 -4.41 -25.37 -22.19
N GLY A 425 -5.46 -25.91 -22.84
CA GLY A 425 -6.49 -26.77 -22.26
C GLY A 425 -6.03 -28.18 -21.87
N ALA A 426 -4.76 -28.36 -21.46
CA ALA A 426 -4.52 -29.32 -20.39
C ALA A 426 -5.02 -28.63 -19.10
N PRO A 427 -5.71 -29.32 -18.20
CA PRO A 427 -6.58 -28.67 -17.23
C PRO A 427 -5.75 -28.12 -16.08
N HIS A 428 -5.24 -26.91 -16.27
CA HIS A 428 -4.26 -26.25 -15.40
C HIS A 428 -4.92 -25.54 -14.22
N GLY A 429 -6.15 -25.00 -14.38
CA GLY A 429 -7.01 -24.63 -13.25
C GLY A 429 -7.62 -25.82 -12.46
N ARG A 430 -7.44 -27.06 -12.94
CA ARG A 430 -7.69 -28.28 -12.14
C ARG A 430 -6.38 -28.96 -11.72
N GLY A 431 -5.21 -28.36 -11.96
CA GLY A 431 -3.90 -28.95 -11.67
C GLY A 431 -3.65 -29.09 -10.17
N GLY A 432 -3.96 -28.04 -9.40
CA GLY A 432 -3.97 -28.06 -7.93
C GLY A 432 -4.97 -29.08 -7.37
N ASP A 433 -6.17 -29.17 -7.96
CA ASP A 433 -7.19 -30.15 -7.59
C ASP A 433 -6.84 -31.59 -7.99
N ARG A 434 -6.14 -31.80 -9.11
CA ARG A 434 -5.76 -33.14 -9.61
C ARG A 434 -4.72 -33.80 -8.72
N ALA A 435 -3.80 -33.02 -8.14
CA ALA A 435 -2.89 -33.49 -7.12
C ALA A 435 -3.65 -33.87 -5.83
N CYS A 436 -4.64 -33.06 -5.42
CA CYS A 436 -5.55 -33.36 -4.29
C CYS A 436 -6.39 -34.64 -4.48
N GLN A 437 -6.79 -34.99 -5.71
CA GLN A 437 -7.73 -36.10 -5.95
C GLN A 437 -7.10 -37.51 -5.99
N ARG A 438 -5.79 -37.67 -6.21
CA ARG A 438 -5.21 -38.99 -6.54
C ARG A 438 -4.31 -39.61 -5.48
N ARG A 439 -3.81 -38.86 -4.50
CA ARG A 439 -3.06 -39.40 -3.35
C ARG A 439 -3.32 -38.49 -2.17
N GLN A 440 -3.67 -39.03 -1.00
CA GLN A 440 -3.55 -38.27 0.25
C GLN A 440 -2.08 -37.84 0.38
N PRO A 441 -1.73 -36.56 0.19
CA PRO A 441 -0.38 -36.13 0.44
C PRO A 441 -0.21 -36.10 1.95
N ARG A 442 0.95 -36.52 2.47
CA ARG A 442 1.34 -36.27 3.87
C ARG A 442 1.67 -34.78 4.11
N HIS A 443 1.08 -33.86 3.34
CA HIS A 443 1.44 -32.43 3.28
C HIS A 443 0.27 -31.54 3.73
N PRO A 444 0.56 -30.44 4.45
CA PRO A 444 -0.46 -29.49 4.88
C PRO A 444 -0.98 -28.67 3.70
N PHE A 445 -2.28 -28.74 3.44
CA PHE A 445 -3.00 -27.92 2.46
C PHE A 445 -4.17 -27.25 3.17
N GLY A 446 -4.30 -25.93 2.98
CA GLY A 446 -5.41 -25.13 3.45
C GLY A 446 -6.26 -24.60 2.29
N PHE A 447 -7.54 -24.33 2.56
CA PHE A 447 -8.38 -23.52 1.68
C PHE A 447 -8.61 -22.16 2.32
N ALA A 448 -8.69 -21.12 1.49
CA ALA A 448 -8.92 -19.77 1.97
C ALA A 448 -9.85 -18.96 1.07
N GLY A 449 -10.58 -18.03 1.70
CA GLY A 449 -11.50 -17.11 1.05
C GLY A 449 -10.89 -15.76 0.71
N ASP A 450 -9.72 -15.41 1.23
CA ASP A 450 -9.08 -14.10 0.99
C ASP A 450 -10.03 -12.92 1.27
N ALA A 451 -10.71 -13.00 2.41
CA ALA A 451 -11.69 -12.00 2.80
C ALA A 451 -11.00 -10.66 3.14
N ALA A 452 -11.52 -9.50 2.72
CA ALA A 452 -12.88 -9.22 2.24
C ALA A 452 -13.13 -9.30 0.71
N PHE A 453 -12.12 -9.62 -0.10
CA PHE A 453 -12.26 -9.66 -1.57
C PHE A 453 -13.26 -10.72 -2.04
N SER A 454 -13.30 -11.86 -1.34
CA SER A 454 -14.40 -12.82 -1.46
C SER A 454 -15.02 -13.12 -0.10
N SER A 455 -16.24 -13.65 -0.10
CA SER A 455 -16.96 -13.88 1.16
C SER A 455 -16.33 -15.02 1.97
N VAL A 456 -16.20 -14.82 3.28
CA VAL A 456 -15.91 -15.92 4.25
C VAL A 456 -16.97 -17.04 4.13
N HIS A 457 -18.18 -16.66 3.68
CA HIS A 457 -19.33 -17.53 3.45
C HIS A 457 -19.14 -18.58 2.33
N GLY A 458 -18.46 -18.21 1.23
CA GLY A 458 -18.32 -19.06 0.04
C GLY A 458 -17.51 -20.34 0.29
N LEU A 459 -16.55 -20.26 1.22
CA LEU A 459 -15.70 -21.36 1.66
C LEU A 459 -16.51 -22.40 2.48
N VAL A 460 -17.36 -21.89 3.36
CA VAL A 460 -18.12 -22.66 4.37
C VAL A 460 -19.30 -23.40 3.75
N ARG A 461 -19.98 -22.82 2.77
CA ARG A 461 -21.11 -23.49 2.08
C ARG A 461 -20.67 -24.47 0.98
N GLY A 462 -19.37 -24.62 0.75
CA GLY A 462 -18.83 -25.47 -0.31
C GLY A 462 -19.29 -25.07 -1.70
N GLN A 463 -19.77 -23.84 -1.92
CA GLN A 463 -20.27 -23.38 -3.22
C GLN A 463 -19.15 -23.35 -4.28
N SER A 464 -17.93 -23.03 -3.86
CA SER A 464 -16.70 -23.14 -4.66
C SER A 464 -16.28 -24.59 -4.94
N LEU A 465 -16.50 -25.49 -3.97
CA LEU A 465 -16.22 -26.93 -4.11
C LEU A 465 -17.28 -27.66 -4.95
N ASP A 466 -18.51 -27.16 -4.95
CA ASP A 466 -19.63 -27.64 -5.77
C ASP A 466 -19.41 -27.33 -7.26
N VAL A 467 -18.74 -26.22 -7.61
CA VAL A 467 -18.34 -25.93 -9.00
C VAL A 467 -17.33 -26.96 -9.52
N ILE A 468 -16.42 -27.44 -8.68
CA ILE A 468 -15.50 -28.56 -9.01
C ILE A 468 -16.31 -29.83 -9.35
N GLY A 469 -17.51 -29.99 -8.76
CA GLY A 469 -18.45 -31.08 -9.04
C GLY A 469 -19.49 -30.83 -10.15
N LYS A 470 -19.90 -29.58 -10.41
CA LYS A 470 -21.04 -29.21 -11.29
C LYS A 470 -20.65 -28.65 -12.66
N ASP A 471 -19.40 -28.22 -12.86
CA ASP A 471 -18.87 -27.81 -14.18
C ASP A 471 -18.72 -29.02 -15.16
N SER A 472 -19.37 -30.14 -14.85
CA SER A 472 -19.52 -31.34 -15.67
C SER A 472 -20.84 -31.39 -16.45
N ARG A 473 -21.67 -30.33 -16.45
CA ARG A 473 -22.94 -30.29 -17.21
C ARG A 473 -23.03 -29.20 -18.28
N ARG A 474 -22.19 -28.16 -18.26
CA ARG A 474 -22.16 -27.09 -19.29
C ARG A 474 -20.79 -27.05 -19.96
N GLY A 475 -20.57 -27.97 -20.88
CA GLY A 475 -19.35 -28.06 -21.68
C GLY A 475 -19.30 -29.41 -22.36
N GLY A 476 -19.51 -29.43 -23.68
CA GLY A 476 -19.57 -30.65 -24.48
C GLY A 476 -18.31 -31.53 -24.32
N ALA A 477 -18.57 -32.84 -24.29
CA ALA A 477 -17.64 -33.93 -24.61
C ALA A 477 -16.27 -33.99 -23.88
N TYR A 478 -16.21 -34.12 -22.55
CA TYR A 478 -15.06 -34.79 -21.89
C TYR A 478 -15.49 -35.59 -20.63
N ARG A 479 -14.93 -36.80 -20.48
CA ARG A 479 -15.31 -37.87 -19.52
C ARG A 479 -15.61 -37.41 -18.08
N ARG A 480 -16.69 -37.96 -17.50
CA ARG A 480 -17.06 -37.92 -16.07
C ARG A 480 -15.84 -38.16 -15.16
N ARG A 481 -15.55 -37.24 -14.22
CA ARG A 481 -14.57 -37.46 -13.13
C ARG A 481 -15.11 -36.92 -11.79
N ARG A 482 -14.82 -37.65 -10.70
CA ARG A 482 -15.32 -37.42 -9.33
C ARG A 482 -14.75 -36.12 -8.75
N GLY A 483 -15.60 -35.28 -8.15
CA GLY A 483 -15.18 -34.13 -7.33
C GLY A 483 -14.48 -34.54 -6.03
N LEU A 484 -13.90 -33.58 -5.32
CA LEU A 484 -13.37 -33.79 -3.96
C LEU A 484 -14.49 -34.30 -3.04
N ALA A 485 -14.23 -35.38 -2.29
CA ALA A 485 -15.18 -35.84 -1.28
C ALA A 485 -15.32 -34.76 -0.19
N ALA A 486 -16.55 -34.46 0.25
CA ALA A 486 -16.84 -33.45 1.28
C ALA A 486 -15.97 -33.62 2.55
N ASP A 487 -15.68 -34.87 2.93
CA ASP A 487 -14.82 -35.20 4.07
C ASP A 487 -13.36 -34.74 3.91
N HIS A 488 -12.85 -34.66 2.67
CA HIS A 488 -11.49 -34.17 2.41
C HIS A 488 -11.43 -32.66 2.42
N ALA A 489 -12.42 -31.98 1.84
CA ALA A 489 -12.50 -30.53 1.86
C ALA A 489 -12.72 -29.98 3.27
N GLY A 490 -13.55 -30.64 4.07
CA GLY A 490 -13.68 -30.33 5.50
C GLY A 490 -12.34 -30.42 6.24
N ARG A 491 -11.51 -31.45 5.98
CA ARG A 491 -10.18 -31.56 6.61
C ARG A 491 -9.27 -30.36 6.31
N CYS A 492 -9.22 -29.91 5.06
CA CYS A 492 -8.40 -28.76 4.67
C CYS A 492 -8.91 -27.42 5.23
N LEU A 493 -10.16 -27.37 5.72
CA LEU A 493 -10.75 -26.20 6.41
C LEU A 493 -10.65 -26.27 7.93
N HIS A 494 -10.12 -27.36 8.48
CA HIS A 494 -9.96 -27.59 9.92
C HIS A 494 -8.50 -27.85 10.36
N ALA A 495 -7.59 -28.13 9.41
CA ALA A 495 -6.21 -28.51 9.69
C ALA A 495 -5.21 -27.44 9.21
N GLU A 496 -4.80 -26.57 10.11
CA GLU A 496 -3.39 -26.22 10.26
C GLU A 496 -2.98 -26.76 11.63
N ASP A 497 -2.13 -27.79 11.67
CA ASP A 497 -1.87 -28.60 12.86
C ASP A 497 -1.56 -27.74 14.10
N GLY A 498 -2.48 -27.73 15.07
CA GLY A 498 -2.40 -26.95 16.32
C GLY A 498 -1.36 -27.44 17.34
N SER A 499 -0.23 -28.01 16.90
CA SER A 499 0.79 -28.63 17.74
C SER A 499 1.91 -27.68 18.21
N SER A 500 1.60 -26.39 18.40
CA SER A 500 2.58 -25.41 18.94
C SER A 500 2.97 -25.63 20.40
N ASP A 501 2.33 -26.55 21.12
CA ASP A 501 2.39 -26.63 22.60
C ASP A 501 3.44 -27.61 23.16
N ARG A 502 4.36 -28.17 22.35
CA ARG A 502 5.34 -29.18 22.81
C ARG A 502 6.83 -28.82 22.74
N GLN A 503 7.25 -27.63 22.30
CA GLN A 503 8.68 -27.33 22.11
C GLN A 503 9.33 -26.27 23.02
N HIS A 504 8.66 -25.76 24.07
CA HIS A 504 9.29 -24.85 25.04
C HIS A 504 9.67 -25.46 26.40
N ARG A 505 9.69 -26.79 26.54
CA ARG A 505 10.26 -27.46 27.72
C ARG A 505 11.43 -28.34 27.32
N GLY A 506 12.61 -27.76 27.24
CA GLY A 506 13.83 -28.54 27.03
C GLY A 506 15.06 -27.73 26.62
N ARG A 507 15.52 -26.82 27.47
CA ARG A 507 16.93 -26.42 27.57
C ARG A 507 17.14 -25.64 28.87
N GLN A 508 17.36 -26.39 29.95
CA GLN A 508 18.06 -25.87 31.12
C GLN A 508 19.52 -25.66 30.71
N MET A 509 19.97 -24.40 30.62
CA MET A 509 21.37 -24.05 30.77
C MET A 509 21.53 -23.47 32.17
N GLY A 510 22.43 -24.08 32.93
CA GLY A 510 22.59 -23.84 34.35
C GLY A 510 23.25 -22.51 34.67
N GLY A 511 22.89 -22.02 35.86
CA GLY A 511 23.83 -21.48 36.83
C GLY A 511 24.36 -20.07 36.60
N PHE A 512 23.73 -19.09 37.24
CA PHE A 512 24.46 -18.10 38.04
C PHE A 512 23.62 -17.70 39.25
N ARG A 513 24.15 -17.96 40.45
CA ARG A 513 23.67 -17.46 41.73
C ARG A 513 24.22 -16.06 41.95
N GLY A 514 23.44 -15.18 42.60
CA GLY A 514 23.99 -14.08 43.39
C GLY A 514 23.07 -12.89 43.61
N ALA A 515 22.51 -12.81 44.83
CA ALA A 515 22.08 -11.62 45.61
C ALA A 515 21.06 -10.65 44.98
N GLY A 516 20.01 -10.15 45.65
CA GLY A 516 19.74 -10.02 47.08
C GLY A 516 19.37 -8.55 47.37
N GLY A 517 18.15 -8.31 47.86
CA GLY A 517 17.66 -7.03 48.41
C GLY A 517 17.00 -6.12 47.36
N GLY A 518 15.91 -5.41 47.63
CA GLY A 518 15.16 -5.15 48.85
C GLY A 518 13.94 -4.29 48.48
N SER A 519 13.04 -4.14 49.44
CA SER A 519 11.75 -3.45 49.41
C SER A 519 11.79 -1.96 49.05
N ASP A 520 10.71 -1.45 48.45
CA ASP A 520 9.85 -0.38 49.00
C ASP A 520 8.71 -0.04 48.01
N ARG A 521 7.44 -0.34 48.31
CA ARG A 521 6.45 0.50 49.03
C ARG A 521 6.43 1.98 48.63
N GLY A 522 5.37 2.37 47.94
CA GLY A 522 5.04 3.77 47.68
C GLY A 522 3.66 3.94 47.04
N CYS A 523 2.59 3.63 47.78
CA CYS A 523 1.26 4.11 47.45
C CYS A 523 1.19 5.63 47.65
N ALA A 524 0.79 6.37 46.63
CA ALA A 524 0.24 7.72 46.79
C ALA A 524 -1.03 7.86 45.95
N ARG A 525 -2.17 7.96 46.66
CA ARG A 525 -3.45 8.39 46.12
C ARG A 525 -3.36 9.89 45.84
N GLY A 526 -3.70 10.30 44.62
CA GLY A 526 -3.90 11.69 44.23
C GLY A 526 -5.14 11.79 43.35
N SER A 527 -6.25 12.16 43.96
CA SER A 527 -7.52 12.51 43.31
C SER A 527 -7.43 13.94 42.76
N GLN A 528 -7.55 14.11 41.44
CA GLN A 528 -7.86 15.36 40.72
C GLN A 528 -8.24 14.92 39.30
N GLY A 529 -9.52 14.94 38.89
CA GLY A 529 -10.19 16.15 38.40
C GLY A 529 -10.09 16.19 36.87
N TYR A 530 -10.92 15.42 36.16
CA TYR A 530 -11.01 15.46 34.70
C TYR A 530 -11.64 16.79 34.22
N PRO A 531 -10.99 17.59 33.38
CA PRO A 531 -11.67 18.68 32.69
C PRO A 531 -12.54 18.11 31.57
N ARG A 532 -13.83 18.45 31.59
CA ARG A 532 -14.77 18.24 30.49
C ARG A 532 -14.30 19.06 29.29
N LEU A 533 -13.88 18.40 28.21
CA LEU A 533 -13.69 19.05 26.91
C LEU A 533 -15.06 19.24 26.26
N GLY A 534 -15.54 20.48 26.24
CA GLY A 534 -16.71 20.87 25.46
C GLY A 534 -16.39 20.87 23.97
N HIS A 535 -17.15 20.09 23.20
CA HIS A 535 -17.17 20.16 21.75
C HIS A 535 -17.82 21.49 21.30
N GLY A 536 -17.01 22.53 21.14
CA GLY A 536 -17.38 23.71 20.37
C GLY A 536 -17.14 23.44 18.88
N ALA A 537 -18.16 22.97 18.18
CA ALA A 537 -18.16 22.87 16.72
C ALA A 537 -18.02 24.28 16.11
N ARG A 538 -16.84 24.60 15.56
CA ARG A 538 -16.71 25.73 14.64
C ARG A 538 -17.29 25.29 13.30
N ARG A 539 -18.32 26.00 12.83
CA ARG A 539 -18.87 25.91 11.46
C ARG A 539 -17.74 26.05 10.42
N PRO A 540 -17.81 25.36 9.28
CA PRO A 540 -16.91 25.66 8.16
C PRO A 540 -17.23 27.06 7.62
N PRO A 541 -16.24 27.88 7.22
CA PRO A 541 -16.51 29.14 6.56
C PRO A 541 -17.04 28.88 5.15
N HIS A 542 -17.93 29.76 4.70
CA HIS A 542 -18.41 29.82 3.33
C HIS A 542 -17.26 29.87 2.32
N ALA A 543 -17.46 29.26 1.15
CA ALA A 543 -16.59 29.42 -0.01
C ALA A 543 -16.50 30.92 -0.38
N GLY A 544 -15.36 31.53 -0.09
CA GLY A 544 -15.06 32.93 -0.42
C GLY A 544 -14.08 33.57 0.55
N MET A 545 -12.84 33.75 0.07
CA MET A 545 -11.73 34.53 0.65
C MET A 545 -11.08 33.95 1.92
N ILE A 546 -9.87 33.39 1.74
CA ILE A 546 -8.92 33.12 2.82
C ILE A 546 -8.59 34.45 3.52
N ALA A 547 -8.72 34.51 4.85
CA ALA A 547 -8.34 35.68 5.62
C ALA A 547 -6.84 36.02 5.40
N PRO A 548 -6.43 37.30 5.35
CA PRO A 548 -5.06 37.70 5.01
C PRO A 548 -3.96 37.22 5.97
N GLU A 549 -4.32 36.67 7.13
CA GLU A 549 -3.43 36.62 8.30
C GLU A 549 -2.61 35.33 8.44
N ASP A 550 -2.79 34.30 7.60
CA ASP A 550 -1.98 33.06 7.63
C ASP A 550 -1.69 32.50 6.21
N ARG A 551 -1.05 33.30 5.32
CA ARG A 551 -0.54 32.78 4.02
C ARG A 551 0.80 32.06 4.22
N VAL A 552 0.79 30.91 4.91
CA VAL A 552 1.98 30.07 5.09
C VAL A 552 2.41 29.48 3.75
N ALA A 553 3.71 29.57 3.43
CA ALA A 553 4.26 28.97 2.21
C ALA A 553 3.92 27.47 2.11
N ARG A 554 3.48 27.04 0.91
CA ARG A 554 3.22 25.63 0.60
C ARG A 554 4.53 24.85 0.62
N LEU A 555 4.51 23.62 1.14
CA LEU A 555 5.70 22.77 1.26
C LEU A 555 6.06 22.19 -0.12
N PRO A 556 7.25 22.48 -0.69
CA PRO A 556 7.62 21.92 -1.98
C PRO A 556 7.84 20.40 -1.91
N LEU A 557 7.29 19.68 -2.89
CA LEU A 557 7.44 18.23 -3.04
C LEU A 557 8.22 17.90 -4.33
N THR A 558 9.42 17.34 -4.20
CA THR A 558 10.22 16.85 -5.33
C THR A 558 10.14 15.34 -5.44
N VAL A 559 9.91 14.81 -6.64
CA VAL A 559 9.92 13.36 -6.89
C VAL A 559 11.24 12.98 -7.57
N ILE A 560 11.95 12.01 -7.01
CA ILE A 560 13.15 11.41 -7.59
C ILE A 560 12.74 10.06 -8.20
N GLY A 561 12.75 9.96 -9.52
CA GLY A 561 12.46 8.75 -10.30
C GLY A 561 13.69 8.23 -11.05
N GLY A 562 13.48 7.18 -11.85
CA GLY A 562 14.53 6.50 -12.60
C GLY A 562 14.47 4.99 -12.39
N PHE A 563 14.84 4.23 -13.42
CA PHE A 563 14.71 2.77 -13.39
C PHE A 563 15.59 2.12 -12.31
N LEU A 564 15.39 0.83 -12.03
CA LEU A 564 16.17 0.11 -11.01
C LEU A 564 17.67 0.19 -11.32
N GLY A 565 18.48 0.50 -10.31
CA GLY A 565 19.94 0.63 -10.47
C GLY A 565 20.43 1.93 -11.11
N ALA A 566 19.56 2.91 -11.37
CA ALA A 566 19.93 4.23 -11.90
C ALA A 566 20.62 5.17 -10.90
N GLY A 567 20.74 4.79 -9.62
CA GLY A 567 21.45 5.58 -8.60
C GLY A 567 20.59 6.56 -7.77
N LYS A 568 19.27 6.36 -7.70
CA LYS A 568 18.32 7.22 -6.96
C LYS A 568 18.71 7.40 -5.50
N THR A 569 18.95 6.29 -4.81
CA THR A 569 19.41 6.24 -3.42
C THR A 569 20.71 7.01 -3.21
N THR A 570 21.65 6.90 -4.14
CA THR A 570 22.92 7.62 -4.08
C THR A 570 22.69 9.14 -4.12
N LEU A 571 21.77 9.62 -4.98
CA LEU A 571 21.39 11.03 -5.01
C LEU A 571 20.68 11.46 -3.71
N VAL A 572 19.78 10.65 -3.17
CA VAL A 572 19.11 10.94 -1.89
C VAL A 572 20.10 11.04 -0.74
N ASN A 573 21.06 10.12 -0.66
CA ASN A 573 22.11 10.15 0.36
C ASN A 573 23.01 11.37 0.22
N HIS A 574 23.36 11.73 -1.02
CA HIS A 574 24.08 12.96 -1.30
C HIS A 574 23.27 14.19 -0.86
N LEU A 575 21.98 14.26 -1.20
CA LEU A 575 21.10 15.34 -0.80
C LEU A 575 21.10 15.54 0.72
N LEU A 576 20.88 14.47 1.48
CA LEU A 576 20.82 14.54 2.94
C LEU A 576 22.18 14.92 3.54
N ALA A 577 23.28 14.35 3.05
CA ALA A 577 24.62 14.69 3.52
C ALA A 577 25.01 16.16 3.27
N HIS A 578 24.39 16.82 2.29
CA HIS A 578 24.77 18.15 1.82
C HIS A 578 23.66 19.21 1.98
N ALA A 579 22.56 18.91 2.68
CA ALA A 579 21.39 19.80 2.84
C ALA A 579 21.66 21.11 3.61
N GLN A 580 22.79 21.21 4.33
CA GLN A 580 23.30 22.42 5.01
C GLN A 580 22.23 23.35 5.60
N GLY A 581 21.56 22.87 6.66
CA GLY A 581 20.60 23.64 7.45
C GLY A 581 19.16 23.64 6.94
N GLU A 582 18.87 23.00 5.81
CA GLU A 582 17.49 22.76 5.32
C GLU A 582 16.88 21.53 6.00
N ARG A 583 15.63 21.66 6.46
CA ARG A 583 14.89 20.54 7.06
C ARG A 583 14.19 19.75 5.98
N ILE A 584 14.83 18.69 5.51
CA ILE A 584 14.31 17.84 4.44
C ILE A 584 13.72 16.58 5.04
N VAL A 585 12.49 16.26 4.62
CA VAL A 585 11.89 14.94 4.84
C VAL A 585 11.96 14.15 3.55
N VAL A 586 12.51 12.94 3.61
CA VAL A 586 12.54 12.02 2.47
C VAL A 586 11.56 10.87 2.72
N LEU A 587 10.65 10.64 1.78
CA LEU A 587 9.75 9.49 1.73
C LEU A 587 10.28 8.51 0.68
N VAL A 588 10.77 7.36 1.12
CA VAL A 588 11.27 6.32 0.21
C VAL A 588 10.12 5.38 -0.14
N ASN A 589 9.65 5.42 -1.38
CA ASN A 589 8.69 4.47 -1.94
C ASN A 589 9.46 3.39 -2.71
N ASP A 590 10.17 2.52 -1.97
CA ASP A 590 10.90 1.40 -2.54
C ASP A 590 10.01 0.13 -2.63
N PHE A 591 10.30 -0.71 -3.63
CA PHE A 591 9.82 -2.10 -3.65
C PHE A 591 10.90 -2.98 -3.03
N GLY A 592 10.75 -3.30 -1.75
CA GLY A 592 11.64 -4.23 -1.09
C GLY A 592 11.42 -4.33 0.41
N ALA A 593 11.36 -5.57 0.90
CA ALA A 593 11.46 -5.91 2.33
C ALA A 593 12.87 -5.75 2.92
N VAL A 594 13.74 -5.03 2.22
CA VAL A 594 14.98 -4.51 2.78
C VAL A 594 15.13 -3.12 2.23
N ASN A 595 14.80 -2.13 3.06
CA ASN A 595 15.18 -0.75 2.81
C ASN A 595 16.69 -0.63 3.14
N ILE A 596 17.55 -1.36 2.39
CA ILE A 596 19.01 -1.15 2.44
C ILE A 596 19.26 0.34 2.18
N ASP A 597 18.45 0.92 1.29
CA ASP A 597 18.50 2.31 0.90
C ASP A 597 18.15 3.28 2.04
N ALA A 598 17.11 3.02 2.83
CA ALA A 598 16.85 3.84 4.00
C ALA A 598 17.78 3.59 5.20
N SER A 599 18.38 2.40 5.32
CA SER A 599 19.46 2.15 6.30
C SER A 599 20.81 2.73 5.86
N LEU A 600 21.00 2.97 4.56
CA LEU A 600 22.10 3.75 3.97
C LEU A 600 21.89 5.26 4.11
N ILE A 601 20.65 5.72 4.36
CA ILE A 601 20.34 7.10 4.67
C ILE A 601 20.83 7.42 6.09
N ALA A 602 22.03 8.02 6.17
CA ALA A 602 22.57 8.51 7.42
C ALA A 602 21.73 9.68 7.96
N ALA A 603 20.84 9.40 8.93
CA ALA A 603 20.23 10.44 9.74
C ALA A 603 21.32 11.13 10.57
N ARG A 604 21.71 12.35 10.19
CA ARG A 604 22.60 13.20 10.98
C ARG A 604 21.78 14.40 11.45
N ASP A 605 21.79 14.60 12.77
CA ASP A 605 21.11 15.65 13.51
C ASP A 605 19.57 15.72 13.31
N GLY A 606 18.86 16.25 14.30
CA GLY A 606 17.38 16.24 14.33
C GLY A 606 16.70 17.08 13.23
N SER A 607 17.45 17.65 12.28
CA SER A 607 16.95 18.47 11.18
C SER A 607 16.69 17.67 9.89
N GLN A 608 17.25 16.46 9.74
CA GLN A 608 17.18 15.65 8.52
C GLN A 608 16.61 14.27 8.82
N ILE A 609 15.41 13.97 8.32
CA ILE A 609 14.69 12.77 8.74
C ILE A 609 14.11 12.07 7.52
N ALA A 610 14.71 10.94 7.17
CA ALA A 610 14.08 9.98 6.30
C ALA A 610 12.97 9.26 7.06
N LEU A 611 11.77 9.26 6.50
CA LEU A 611 10.66 8.44 6.98
C LEU A 611 10.56 7.22 6.07
N THR A 612 10.82 6.06 6.65
CA THR A 612 10.57 4.76 6.02
C THR A 612 9.09 4.41 6.12
N ASN A 613 8.53 3.89 5.02
CA ASN A 613 7.18 3.34 4.83
C ASN A 613 6.15 4.20 4.09
N GLY A 614 6.50 4.58 2.86
CA GLY A 614 5.54 5.05 1.86
C GLY A 614 5.19 3.97 0.83
N CYS A 615 4.81 2.75 1.25
CA CYS A 615 4.46 1.66 0.33
C CYS A 615 3.21 2.01 -0.49
N ALA A 616 3.38 2.64 -1.66
CA ALA A 616 2.27 2.99 -2.53
C ALA A 616 1.70 1.76 -3.27
N CYS A 617 2.44 0.66 -3.35
CA CYS A 617 2.28 -0.24 -4.49
C CYS A 617 1.52 -1.54 -4.24
N CYS A 618 1.32 -1.98 -2.97
CA CYS A 618 0.86 -3.36 -2.71
C CYS A 618 -0.16 -3.59 -1.59
N ALA A 619 -0.69 -2.56 -0.92
CA ALA A 619 -1.89 -2.69 -0.10
C ALA A 619 -2.45 -1.29 0.11
N ILE A 620 -3.69 -1.03 -0.34
CA ILE A 620 -4.53 0.14 -0.01
C ILE A 620 -3.77 1.48 -0.07
N GLY A 621 -4.05 2.33 -1.08
CA GLY A 621 -3.37 3.62 -1.32
C GLY A 621 -3.29 4.65 -0.17
N ASP A 622 -3.73 4.29 1.03
CA ASP A 622 -3.83 5.12 2.23
C ASP A 622 -2.47 5.28 2.97
N ASP A 623 -1.51 4.34 2.84
CA ASP A 623 -0.23 4.41 3.55
C ASP A 623 0.69 5.57 3.09
N PHE A 624 0.68 5.90 1.80
CA PHE A 624 1.47 7.01 1.24
C PHE A 624 0.90 8.38 1.62
N GLY A 625 -0.43 8.53 1.59
CA GLY A 625 -1.12 9.74 2.05
C GLY A 625 -0.83 10.06 3.52
N ARG A 626 -0.80 9.03 4.38
CA ARG A 626 -0.45 9.18 5.80
C ARG A 626 0.99 9.69 6.00
N ALA A 627 1.93 9.22 5.18
CA ALA A 627 3.32 9.67 5.25
C ALA A 627 3.45 11.17 4.94
N ILE A 628 2.76 11.65 3.90
CA ILE A 628 2.69 13.08 3.55
C ILE A 628 2.04 13.87 4.68
N ALA A 629 0.87 13.44 5.16
CA ALA A 629 0.17 14.12 6.23
C ALA A 629 0.97 14.19 7.54
N THR A 630 1.80 13.17 7.81
CA THR A 630 2.73 13.13 8.95
C THR A 630 3.89 14.11 8.76
N ALA A 631 4.43 14.23 7.54
CA ALA A 631 5.45 15.22 7.22
C ALA A 631 4.90 16.66 7.38
N LEU A 632 3.68 16.91 6.93
CA LEU A 632 3.01 18.22 7.01
C LEU A 632 2.75 18.68 8.45
N ARG A 633 2.38 17.76 9.36
CA ARG A 633 2.08 18.06 10.77
C ARG A 633 3.30 18.16 11.68
N ARG A 634 4.51 18.00 11.15
CA ARG A 634 5.74 18.00 11.96
C ARG A 634 5.99 19.38 12.54
N ASP A 635 6.52 19.42 13.77
CA ASP A 635 6.98 20.63 14.45
C ASP A 635 8.45 20.45 14.89
N PRO A 636 9.40 21.25 14.37
CA PRO A 636 9.22 22.27 13.34
C PRO A 636 8.85 21.67 11.97
N ARG A 637 8.06 22.42 11.18
CA ARG A 637 7.64 22.03 9.82
C ARG A 637 8.88 21.89 8.91
N PRO A 638 8.95 20.86 8.04
CA PRO A 638 10.04 20.75 7.07
C PRO A 638 10.03 21.89 6.07
N ASP A 639 11.19 22.16 5.47
CA ASP A 639 11.38 23.15 4.41
C ASP A 639 11.13 22.52 3.02
N HIS A 640 11.34 21.20 2.90
CA HIS A 640 11.16 20.46 1.64
C HIS A 640 10.76 19.00 1.88
N LEU A 641 9.88 18.47 1.03
CA LEU A 641 9.53 17.05 0.98
C LEU A 641 10.11 16.41 -0.28
N VAL A 642 10.82 15.31 -0.14
CA VAL A 642 11.37 14.56 -1.28
C VAL A 642 10.77 13.16 -1.28
N VAL A 643 10.26 12.72 -2.42
CA VAL A 643 9.71 11.38 -2.61
C VAL A 643 10.63 10.63 -3.55
N GLU A 644 11.29 9.59 -3.06
CA GLU A 644 11.97 8.64 -3.93
C GLU A 644 10.94 7.64 -4.48
N ALA A 645 10.72 7.65 -5.79
CA ALA A 645 9.85 6.71 -6.48
C ALA A 645 10.59 5.40 -6.75
N SER A 646 9.92 4.26 -6.59
CA SER A 646 10.51 2.96 -6.94
C SER A 646 10.90 2.91 -8.42
N GLY A 647 11.85 2.03 -8.76
CA GLY A 647 12.35 1.88 -10.12
C GLY A 647 11.31 1.54 -11.19
N VAL A 648 10.14 1.01 -10.83
CA VAL A 648 9.02 0.76 -11.77
C VAL A 648 7.85 1.73 -11.59
N SER A 649 7.92 2.65 -10.63
CA SER A 649 6.85 3.59 -10.34
C SER A 649 6.75 4.67 -11.43
N ASP A 650 5.58 5.31 -11.49
CA ASP A 650 5.33 6.47 -12.33
C ASP A 650 5.59 7.75 -11.51
N PRO A 651 6.74 8.41 -11.67
CA PRO A 651 7.10 9.59 -10.88
C PRO A 651 6.23 10.80 -11.25
N GLY A 652 5.68 10.83 -12.47
CA GLY A 652 4.72 11.85 -12.89
C GLY A 652 3.47 11.79 -12.04
N ALA A 653 2.89 10.59 -11.88
CA ALA A 653 1.71 10.37 -11.05
C ALA A 653 1.95 10.78 -9.57
N LEU A 654 3.12 10.48 -9.01
CA LEU A 654 3.44 10.90 -7.62
C LEU A 654 3.54 12.42 -7.50
N ALA A 655 4.06 13.11 -8.51
CA ALA A 655 4.19 14.56 -8.51
C ALA A 655 2.84 15.28 -8.60
N GLU A 656 1.80 14.63 -9.15
CA GLU A 656 0.44 15.17 -9.17
C GLU A 656 -0.13 15.39 -7.77
N ILE A 657 0.35 14.67 -6.75
CA ILE A 657 -0.07 14.87 -5.36
C ILE A 657 0.26 16.28 -4.88
N ALA A 658 1.38 16.85 -5.35
CA ALA A 658 1.76 18.22 -5.04
C ALA A 658 0.86 19.28 -5.71
N ILE A 659 0.18 18.90 -6.79
CA ILE A 659 -0.81 19.75 -7.47
C ILE A 659 -2.15 19.66 -6.74
N LEU A 660 -2.50 18.47 -6.27
CA LEU A 660 -3.78 18.14 -5.65
C LEU A 660 -3.88 18.58 -4.18
N ASP A 661 -2.77 18.61 -3.45
CA ASP A 661 -2.76 18.98 -2.03
C ASP A 661 -2.51 20.48 -1.86
N PRO A 662 -3.43 21.26 -1.27
CA PRO A 662 -3.29 22.71 -1.11
C PRO A 662 -2.14 23.12 -0.19
N GLU A 663 -1.63 22.21 0.64
CA GLU A 663 -0.49 22.46 1.53
C GLU A 663 0.86 22.17 0.85
N LEU A 664 0.85 21.58 -0.34
CA LEU A 664 2.02 21.22 -1.12
C LEU A 664 2.19 22.13 -2.36
N SER A 665 3.43 22.23 -2.83
CA SER A 665 3.77 22.87 -4.11
C SER A 665 4.63 21.93 -4.96
N PRO A 666 4.49 21.89 -6.30
CA PRO A 666 5.34 21.06 -7.14
C PRO A 666 6.81 21.50 -7.07
N GLY A 667 7.65 20.65 -6.47
CA GLY A 667 9.10 20.82 -6.38
C GLY A 667 9.88 20.17 -7.54
N GLY A 668 9.19 19.60 -8.54
CA GLY A 668 9.76 19.03 -9.77
C GLY A 668 9.97 17.51 -9.74
N VAL A 669 10.07 16.92 -10.94
CA VAL A 669 10.35 15.50 -11.18
C VAL A 669 11.76 15.34 -11.74
N ILE A 670 12.63 14.69 -10.98
CA ILE A 670 14.02 14.43 -11.36
C ILE A 670 14.16 12.96 -11.67
N VAL A 671 14.59 12.62 -12.89
CA VAL A 671 14.71 11.22 -13.32
C VAL A 671 16.15 10.87 -13.62
N LEU A 672 16.64 9.86 -12.91
CA LEU A 672 17.99 9.35 -13.12
C LEU A 672 17.99 8.34 -14.26
N VAL A 673 19.00 8.48 -15.11
CA VAL A 673 19.21 7.68 -16.31
C VAL A 673 20.62 7.14 -16.26
N ASP A 674 20.77 5.83 -16.41
CA ASP A 674 22.05 5.16 -16.46
C ASP A 674 22.53 5.02 -17.90
N HIS A 675 23.72 5.56 -18.19
CA HIS A 675 24.34 5.53 -19.51
C HIS A 675 24.52 4.11 -20.06
N MET A 676 24.75 3.12 -19.19
CA MET A 676 25.05 1.75 -19.60
C MET A 676 23.82 0.95 -19.98
N THR A 677 22.63 1.36 -19.53
CA THR A 677 21.43 0.53 -19.59
C THR A 677 20.26 1.18 -20.33
N LEU A 678 20.23 2.51 -20.49
CA LEU A 678 19.09 3.18 -21.13
C LEU A 678 18.72 2.60 -22.50
N PRO A 679 19.65 2.44 -23.48
CA PRO A 679 19.27 1.99 -24.80
C PRO A 679 18.62 0.61 -24.81
N GLN A 680 19.05 -0.29 -23.92
CA GLN A 680 18.48 -1.62 -23.77
C GLN A 680 17.13 -1.56 -23.04
N LEU A 681 17.05 -0.82 -21.93
CA LEU A 681 15.84 -0.74 -21.10
C LEU A 681 14.69 -0.03 -21.83
N ALA A 682 14.98 1.06 -22.55
CA ALA A 682 13.97 1.80 -23.28
C ALA A 682 13.43 1.01 -24.49
N ASN A 683 14.25 0.18 -25.14
CA ASN A 683 13.81 -0.67 -26.25
C ASN A 683 13.27 -2.05 -25.80
N ASP A 684 13.35 -2.41 -24.52
CA ASP A 684 12.79 -3.66 -24.02
C ASP A 684 11.25 -3.61 -24.08
N ALA A 685 10.64 -4.62 -24.71
CA ALA A 685 9.19 -4.67 -24.93
C ALA A 685 8.34 -4.75 -23.65
N ARG A 686 8.94 -5.09 -22.49
CA ARG A 686 8.23 -5.29 -21.21
C ARG A 686 8.33 -4.08 -20.30
N ILE A 687 9.47 -3.40 -20.29
CA ILE A 687 9.76 -2.30 -19.35
C ILE A 687 9.98 -0.95 -20.05
N GLY A 688 10.16 -0.94 -21.37
CA GLY A 688 10.42 0.27 -22.15
C GLY A 688 9.35 1.33 -21.97
N ASP A 689 8.07 0.95 -21.84
CA ASP A 689 6.99 1.91 -21.58
C ASP A 689 7.11 2.58 -20.21
N ALA A 690 7.55 1.87 -19.18
CA ALA A 690 7.78 2.47 -17.86
C ALA A 690 8.96 3.45 -17.92
N VAL A 691 10.07 3.05 -18.55
CA VAL A 691 11.27 3.88 -18.73
C VAL A 691 10.95 5.13 -19.54
N ARG A 692 10.25 4.99 -20.67
CA ARG A 692 9.81 6.12 -21.50
C ARG A 692 8.90 7.07 -20.74
N ARG A 693 7.93 6.56 -19.97
CA ARG A 693 7.03 7.39 -19.14
C ARG A 693 7.79 8.15 -18.06
N GLN A 694 8.74 7.49 -17.37
CA GLN A 694 9.60 8.15 -16.40
C GLN A 694 10.36 9.31 -17.05
N ILE A 695 11.04 9.07 -18.17
CA ILE A 695 11.80 10.10 -18.90
C ILE A 695 10.91 11.25 -19.38
N ALA A 696 9.72 10.93 -19.92
CA ALA A 696 8.78 11.93 -20.39
C ALA A 696 8.20 12.81 -19.26
N ALA A 697 8.08 12.27 -18.04
CA ALA A 697 7.59 12.99 -16.88
C ALA A 697 8.63 13.94 -16.25
N ALA A 698 9.92 13.78 -16.62
CA ALA A 698 11.04 14.47 -16.00
C ALA A 698 11.07 15.97 -16.35
N ASP A 699 11.31 16.79 -15.32
CA ASP A 699 11.69 18.20 -15.45
C ASP A 699 13.21 18.36 -15.53
N LEU A 700 13.95 17.39 -15.00
CA LEU A 700 15.41 17.29 -15.08
C LEU A 700 15.82 15.83 -15.24
N LEU A 701 16.64 15.55 -16.26
CA LEU A 701 17.25 14.24 -16.47
C LEU A 701 18.67 14.26 -15.90
N VAL A 702 18.97 13.31 -15.02
CA VAL A 702 20.28 13.18 -14.37
C VAL A 702 20.96 11.93 -14.92
N LEU A 703 22.02 12.12 -15.69
CA LEU A 703 22.78 11.04 -16.31
C LEU A 703 23.83 10.54 -15.33
N THR A 704 23.87 9.23 -15.13
CA THR A 704 24.72 8.57 -14.14
C THR A 704 25.63 7.54 -14.80
N LYS A 705 26.69 7.16 -14.07
CA LYS A 705 27.69 6.17 -14.52
C LYS A 705 28.50 6.62 -15.75
N GLY A 706 28.65 7.94 -15.93
CA GLY A 706 29.50 8.50 -16.99
C GLY A 706 30.99 8.15 -16.84
N ASP A 707 31.42 7.85 -15.61
CA ASP A 707 32.78 7.42 -15.25
C ASP A 707 33.14 6.03 -15.78
N VAL A 708 32.15 5.17 -16.02
CA VAL A 708 32.34 3.79 -16.51
C VAL A 708 31.76 3.55 -17.91
N ALA A 709 30.94 4.46 -18.43
CA ALA A 709 30.37 4.37 -19.76
C ALA A 709 31.37 4.78 -20.85
N SER A 710 31.39 4.03 -21.95
CA SER A 710 32.14 4.39 -23.15
C SER A 710 31.55 5.63 -23.85
N GLU A 711 32.35 6.30 -24.67
CA GLU A 711 31.91 7.46 -25.46
C GLU A 711 30.71 7.11 -26.37
N ALA A 712 30.68 5.89 -26.91
CA ALA A 712 29.57 5.39 -27.72
C ALA A 712 28.28 5.22 -26.90
N GLU A 713 28.36 4.68 -25.68
CA GLU A 713 27.19 4.53 -24.79
C GLU A 713 26.64 5.88 -24.32
N ARG A 714 27.53 6.83 -24.01
CA ARG A 714 27.14 8.21 -23.69
C ARG A 714 26.44 8.88 -24.87
N ALA A 715 27.00 8.79 -26.07
CA ALA A 715 26.39 9.34 -27.28
C ALA A 715 25.02 8.70 -27.59
N ALA A 716 24.89 7.38 -27.44
CA ALA A 716 23.63 6.66 -27.64
C ALA A 716 22.56 7.09 -26.63
N THR A 717 22.94 7.25 -25.35
CA THR A 717 22.04 7.76 -24.31
C THR A 717 21.49 9.13 -24.67
N ILE A 718 22.38 10.08 -25.02
CA ILE A 718 21.99 11.44 -25.39
C ILE A 718 21.08 11.44 -26.63
N ALA A 719 21.36 10.61 -27.63
CA ALA A 719 20.50 10.47 -28.81
C ALA A 719 19.09 9.99 -28.43
N HIS A 720 18.99 8.98 -27.56
CA HIS A 720 17.72 8.43 -27.10
C HIS A 720 16.92 9.43 -26.26
N LEU A 721 17.57 10.19 -25.38
CA LEU A 721 16.91 11.22 -24.58
C LEU A 721 16.44 12.40 -25.42
N ARG A 722 17.17 12.78 -26.47
CA ARG A 722 16.70 13.80 -27.43
C ARG A 722 15.46 13.36 -28.20
N GLU A 723 15.28 12.06 -28.43
CA GLU A 723 14.07 11.52 -29.05
C GLU A 723 12.90 11.50 -28.05
N LEU A 724 13.13 11.02 -26.83
CA LEU A 724 12.08 10.81 -25.83
C LEU A 724 11.65 12.09 -25.09
N ALA A 725 12.58 13.01 -24.84
CA ALA A 725 12.37 14.24 -24.07
C ALA A 725 13.23 15.40 -24.60
N PRO A 726 12.99 15.88 -25.85
CA PRO A 726 13.84 16.85 -26.53
C PRO A 726 13.99 18.19 -25.81
N ALA A 727 13.00 18.56 -24.98
CA ALA A 727 12.97 19.84 -24.26
C ALA A 727 13.40 19.73 -22.78
N THR A 728 13.79 18.54 -22.31
CA THR A 728 14.18 18.31 -20.92
C THR A 728 15.69 18.41 -20.79
N ALA A 729 16.15 19.25 -19.86
CA ALA A 729 17.57 19.42 -19.60
C ALA A 729 18.20 18.13 -19.07
N CYS A 730 19.39 17.81 -19.55
CA CYS A 730 20.17 16.66 -19.14
C CYS A 730 21.45 17.13 -18.44
N VAL A 731 21.74 16.59 -17.26
CA VAL A 731 22.93 16.92 -16.47
C VAL A 731 23.66 15.64 -16.08
N GLU A 732 24.99 15.62 -16.19
CA GLU A 732 25.77 14.50 -15.67
C GLU A 732 25.99 14.63 -14.16
N ALA A 733 25.86 13.51 -13.45
CA ALA A 733 26.15 13.40 -12.03
C ALA A 733 27.02 12.19 -11.75
N ASP A 734 28.26 12.45 -11.35
CA ASP A 734 29.18 11.41 -10.89
C ASP A 734 28.76 10.96 -9.49
N TRP A 735 28.44 9.67 -9.34
CA TRP A 735 28.06 9.10 -8.04
C TRP A 735 26.93 9.85 -7.34
N GLY A 736 25.91 10.28 -8.09
CA GLY A 736 24.75 11.00 -7.55
C GLY A 736 25.08 12.39 -6.99
N ARG A 737 26.29 12.91 -7.24
CA ARG A 737 26.71 14.25 -6.81
C ARG A 737 26.08 15.29 -7.70
N LEU A 738 24.97 15.83 -7.24
CA LEU A 738 24.26 16.95 -7.85
C LEU A 738 24.19 18.09 -6.83
N PRO A 739 24.41 19.36 -7.22
CA PRO A 739 24.11 20.51 -6.36
C PRO A 739 22.72 20.38 -5.73
N VAL A 740 22.65 20.49 -4.40
CA VAL A 740 21.41 20.29 -3.63
C VAL A 740 20.31 21.22 -4.12
N GLU A 741 20.67 22.43 -4.53
CA GLU A 741 19.77 23.45 -5.03
C GLU A 741 19.10 23.07 -6.36
N LEU A 742 19.64 22.11 -7.13
CA LEU A 742 18.94 21.54 -8.29
C LEU A 742 17.85 20.54 -7.88
N VAL A 743 17.94 19.97 -6.68
CA VAL A 743 16.95 19.04 -6.12
C VAL A 743 15.86 19.76 -5.32
N ILE A 744 16.22 20.74 -4.48
CA ILE A 744 15.26 21.42 -3.59
C ILE A 744 14.99 22.89 -3.96
N GLY A 745 15.72 23.44 -4.93
CA GLY A 745 15.64 24.86 -5.30
C GLY A 745 16.70 25.72 -4.60
N PRO A 746 17.06 26.87 -5.20
CA PRO A 746 17.98 27.80 -4.56
C PRO A 746 17.38 28.38 -3.28
N LYS A 747 18.25 28.68 -2.30
CA LYS A 747 17.84 29.40 -1.09
C LYS A 747 17.29 30.79 -1.45
N LEU A 748 16.25 31.19 -0.73
CA LEU A 748 15.69 32.54 -0.86
C LEU A 748 16.74 33.59 -0.43
N PRO A 749 16.86 34.71 -1.16
CA PRO A 749 17.85 35.72 -0.85
C PRO A 749 17.51 36.44 0.47
N SER A 750 18.50 36.57 1.36
CA SER A 750 18.39 37.21 2.68
C SER A 750 19.31 38.43 2.80
N ARG A 751 18.94 39.37 3.69
CA ARG A 751 19.66 40.59 4.07
C ARG A 751 20.86 40.29 4.98
N ASP A 752 20.93 39.12 5.59
CA ASP A 752 22.00 38.74 6.51
C ASP A 752 23.33 38.49 5.76
N PRO A 753 24.40 39.26 6.03
CA PRO A 753 25.71 39.10 5.40
C PRO A 753 26.43 37.78 5.75
N LEU A 754 26.05 37.08 6.84
CA LEU A 754 26.54 35.74 7.19
C LEU A 754 25.85 34.63 6.40
N ARG A 755 24.67 34.92 5.81
CA ARG A 755 23.91 34.07 4.88
C ARG A 755 24.22 34.36 3.41
N LYS A 756 25.35 35.03 3.10
CA LYS A 756 25.85 35.13 1.72
C LYS A 756 25.81 33.74 1.11
N VAL A 757 25.02 33.58 0.04
CA VAL A 757 25.02 32.40 -0.82
C VAL A 757 26.49 32.11 -1.12
N ALA A 758 27.06 31.12 -0.44
CA ALA A 758 28.43 30.76 -0.65
C ALA A 758 28.47 30.23 -2.08
N ALA A 759 29.10 30.98 -2.98
CA ALA A 759 29.44 30.53 -4.32
C ALA A 759 30.57 29.48 -4.26
N GLY A 760 30.49 28.52 -3.33
CA GLY A 760 31.58 27.66 -2.93
C GLY A 760 31.09 26.28 -2.52
N GLY A 761 31.10 25.36 -3.47
CA GLY A 761 30.81 23.93 -3.25
C GLY A 761 31.00 23.08 -4.51
N VAL A 762 32.23 22.64 -4.75
CA VAL A 762 32.68 21.48 -5.56
C VAL A 762 32.36 21.40 -7.09
N HIS A 763 31.43 22.16 -7.67
CA HIS A 763 31.13 22.11 -9.12
C HIS A 763 31.30 23.45 -9.86
N ALA A 764 32.35 24.20 -9.57
CA ALA A 764 32.62 25.57 -10.04
C ALA A 764 32.85 25.75 -11.57
N GLY A 765 32.37 24.84 -12.43
CA GLY A 765 32.51 24.94 -13.89
C GLY A 765 31.32 24.45 -14.72
N LEU A 766 30.34 23.74 -14.15
CA LEU A 766 29.22 23.15 -14.92
C LEU A 766 27.88 23.89 -14.73
N PHE A 767 27.69 24.56 -13.60
CA PHE A 767 26.45 25.28 -13.27
C PHE A 767 26.76 26.71 -12.84
N ALA A 768 25.91 27.63 -13.28
CA ALA A 768 25.97 29.04 -12.91
C ALA A 768 24.73 29.42 -12.10
N THR A 769 24.94 30.15 -11.01
CA THR A 769 23.86 30.79 -10.25
C THR A 769 23.89 32.28 -10.51
N THR A 770 22.74 32.88 -10.79
CA THR A 770 22.59 34.33 -10.93
C THR A 770 21.39 34.82 -10.13
N THR A 771 21.53 35.98 -9.50
CA THR A 771 20.44 36.68 -8.82
C THR A 771 20.05 37.90 -9.63
N ILE A 772 18.75 38.06 -9.87
CA ILE A 772 18.19 39.21 -10.59
C ILE A 772 17.11 39.87 -9.74
N TYR A 773 17.07 41.19 -9.79
CA TYR A 773 16.22 42.01 -8.93
C TYR A 773 15.15 42.71 -9.77
N PRO A 774 13.87 42.60 -9.41
CA PRO A 774 12.81 43.35 -10.05
C PRO A 774 12.95 44.84 -9.74
N SER A 775 12.82 45.70 -10.76
CA SER A 775 12.86 47.15 -10.57
C SER A 775 11.47 47.79 -10.38
N ARG A 776 10.41 47.04 -10.66
CA ARG A 776 9.01 47.47 -10.59
C ARG A 776 8.07 46.28 -10.29
N PRO A 777 6.84 46.54 -9.81
CA PRO A 777 5.78 45.53 -9.77
C PRO A 777 5.44 44.96 -11.15
N ILE A 778 5.06 43.69 -11.19
CA ILE A 778 4.71 42.95 -12.42
C ILE A 778 3.40 42.18 -12.15
N ASP A 779 2.49 42.17 -13.12
CA ASP A 779 1.28 41.34 -13.08
C ASP A 779 1.59 39.86 -13.31
N GLU A 780 0.77 38.97 -12.76
CA GLU A 780 1.03 37.52 -12.80
C GLU A 780 1.08 36.99 -14.24
N THR A 781 0.18 37.44 -15.11
CA THR A 781 0.05 36.95 -16.48
C THR A 781 1.32 37.22 -17.29
N THR A 782 1.83 38.44 -17.20
CA THR A 782 3.07 38.86 -17.88
C THR A 782 4.30 38.14 -17.29
N LEU A 783 4.37 38.03 -15.96
CA LEU A 783 5.47 37.32 -15.29
C LEU A 783 5.50 35.85 -15.68
N ARG A 784 4.34 35.18 -15.68
CA ARG A 784 4.16 33.78 -16.06
C ARG A 784 4.62 33.52 -17.48
N ALA A 785 4.12 34.30 -18.45
CA ALA A 785 4.47 34.14 -19.86
C ALA A 785 6.00 34.26 -20.09
N ALA A 786 6.65 35.21 -19.43
CA ALA A 786 8.09 35.39 -19.57
C ALA A 786 8.93 34.28 -18.89
N LEU A 787 8.45 33.72 -17.78
CA LEU A 787 9.12 32.60 -17.11
C LEU A 787 8.91 31.27 -17.84
N GLU A 788 7.74 31.05 -18.44
CA GLU A 788 7.45 29.87 -19.26
C GLU A 788 8.25 29.85 -20.57
N ALA A 789 8.52 31.02 -21.15
CA ALA A 789 9.31 31.18 -22.36
C ALA A 789 10.83 30.97 -22.15
N LEU A 790 11.30 30.82 -20.91
CA LEU A 790 12.73 30.64 -20.64
C LEU A 790 13.21 29.26 -21.15
N PRO A 791 14.40 29.16 -21.74
CA PRO A 791 14.93 27.90 -22.25
C PRO A 791 15.20 26.89 -21.12
N GLY A 792 15.29 25.61 -21.49
CA GLY A 792 15.57 24.51 -20.57
C GLY A 792 16.93 24.60 -19.86
N ASP A 793 17.85 25.42 -20.39
CA ASP A 793 19.14 25.73 -19.75
C ASP A 793 18.99 26.45 -18.40
N VAL A 794 17.84 27.08 -18.16
CA VAL A 794 17.46 27.60 -16.83
C VAL A 794 16.77 26.48 -16.06
N LEU A 795 17.56 25.73 -15.28
CA LEU A 795 17.16 24.51 -14.60
C LEU A 795 16.20 24.77 -13.42
N ARG A 796 16.48 25.81 -12.62
CA ARG A 796 15.64 26.20 -11.47
C ARG A 796 15.56 27.70 -11.24
N ILE A 797 14.43 28.15 -10.71
CA ILE A 797 14.20 29.52 -10.26
C ILE A 797 13.47 29.50 -8.92
N LYS A 798 13.92 30.30 -7.95
CA LYS A 798 13.16 30.59 -6.71
C LYS A 798 13.32 32.05 -6.33
N GLY A 799 12.26 32.71 -5.88
CA GLY A 799 12.39 34.08 -5.40
C GLY A 799 11.09 34.86 -5.29
N PHE A 800 11.22 36.14 -4.92
CA PHE A 800 10.09 37.05 -4.73
C PHE A 800 10.07 38.14 -5.80
N VAL A 801 8.88 38.42 -6.31
CA VAL A 801 8.60 39.50 -7.26
C VAL A 801 7.45 40.36 -6.72
N PRO A 802 7.59 41.69 -6.67
CA PRO A 802 6.52 42.57 -6.21
C PRO A 802 5.29 42.44 -7.12
N SER A 803 4.12 42.23 -6.51
CA SER A 803 2.85 42.17 -7.24
C SER A 803 2.37 43.57 -7.61
N HIS A 804 1.84 43.71 -8.82
CA HIS A 804 1.17 44.94 -9.25
C HIS A 804 -0.25 45.07 -8.67
N GLU A 805 -0.87 43.94 -8.30
CA GLU A 805 -2.30 43.86 -7.96
C GLU A 805 -2.54 43.60 -6.47
N GLU A 806 -1.58 43.00 -5.78
CA GLU A 806 -1.72 42.49 -4.42
C GLU A 806 -0.68 43.10 -3.48
N ALA A 807 -1.02 43.22 -2.20
CA ALA A 807 -0.10 43.77 -1.19
C ALA A 807 1.08 42.82 -0.89
N SER A 808 0.84 41.50 -0.91
CA SER A 808 1.88 40.48 -0.77
C SER A 808 2.60 40.26 -2.11
N PRO A 809 3.91 39.98 -2.11
CA PRO A 809 4.63 39.64 -3.33
C PRO A 809 4.25 38.27 -3.89
N TRP A 810 4.57 38.08 -5.16
CA TRP A 810 4.61 36.78 -5.80
C TRP A 810 5.84 35.99 -5.35
N LEU A 811 5.65 34.81 -4.77
CA LEU A 811 6.65 33.76 -4.67
C LEU A 811 6.66 32.97 -5.98
N VAL A 812 7.82 32.97 -6.64
CA VAL A 812 8.07 32.24 -7.88
C VAL A 812 8.88 31.00 -7.55
N GLN A 813 8.42 29.85 -8.05
CA GLN A 813 9.15 28.58 -8.01
C GLN A 813 9.08 27.92 -9.39
N ARG A 814 10.22 27.62 -10.01
CA ARG A 814 10.29 26.92 -11.30
C ARG A 814 11.32 25.82 -11.28
N VAL A 815 10.97 24.66 -11.85
CA VAL A 815 11.87 23.53 -12.09
C VAL A 815 11.63 23.00 -13.49
N GLY A 816 12.64 23.08 -14.35
CA GLY A 816 12.48 22.77 -15.77
C GLY A 816 11.31 23.56 -16.36
N ARG A 817 10.25 22.85 -16.77
CA ARG A 817 9.05 23.45 -17.37
C ARG A 817 7.91 23.73 -16.38
N ARG A 818 7.97 23.20 -15.16
CA ARG A 818 6.92 23.43 -14.14
C ARG A 818 7.16 24.77 -13.46
N LEU A 819 6.17 25.64 -13.51
CA LEU A 819 6.19 26.97 -12.91
C LEU A 819 5.01 27.14 -11.96
N GLU A 820 5.32 27.54 -10.73
CA GLU A 820 4.37 28.01 -9.74
C GLU A 820 4.63 29.48 -9.41
N ILE A 821 3.55 30.25 -9.40
CA ILE A 821 3.52 31.61 -8.89
C ILE A 821 2.37 31.67 -7.87
N SER A 822 2.67 32.09 -6.65
CA SER A 822 1.69 32.17 -5.56
C SER A 822 1.94 33.41 -4.71
N LEU A 823 0.92 33.93 -4.04
CA LEU A 823 1.09 35.02 -3.07
C LEU A 823 1.66 34.45 -1.77
N CYS A 824 2.70 35.09 -1.24
CA CYS A 824 3.35 34.67 -0.01
C CYS A 824 3.84 35.89 0.77
N ASP A 825 3.72 35.85 2.09
CA ASP A 825 4.31 36.88 2.93
C ASP A 825 5.81 36.67 3.07
N MET A 826 6.56 37.77 3.10
CA MET A 826 8.01 37.73 3.26
C MET A 826 8.42 37.91 4.72
N GLU A 827 9.43 37.14 5.14
CA GLU A 827 10.10 37.40 6.41
C GLU A 827 10.90 38.70 6.33
N ARG A 828 11.09 39.38 7.47
CA ARG A 828 11.74 40.71 7.53
C ARG A 828 13.17 40.72 6.98
N ASP A 829 13.86 39.58 6.99
CA ASP A 829 15.22 39.45 6.48
C ASP A 829 15.28 39.07 4.99
N GLN A 830 14.17 38.81 4.31
CA GLN A 830 14.17 38.38 2.90
C GLN A 830 14.26 39.58 1.93
N VAL A 831 14.68 39.30 0.70
CA VAL A 831 14.86 40.31 -0.38
C VAL A 831 14.06 39.93 -1.63
N MET A 832 13.46 40.93 -2.28
CA MET A 832 12.83 40.78 -3.60
C MET A 832 13.89 40.52 -4.66
N ALA A 833 14.03 39.27 -5.07
CA ALA A 833 14.89 38.85 -6.16
C ALA A 833 14.50 37.45 -6.62
N LEU A 834 14.83 37.12 -7.88
CA LEU A 834 14.83 35.77 -8.40
C LEU A 834 16.26 35.23 -8.39
N VAL A 835 16.45 34.07 -7.78
CA VAL A 835 17.69 33.29 -7.88
C VAL A 835 17.46 32.21 -8.93
N MET A 836 18.30 32.20 -9.96
CA MET A 836 18.22 31.26 -11.08
C MET A 836 19.48 30.40 -11.11
N ILE A 837 19.29 29.11 -11.35
CA ILE A 837 20.36 28.13 -11.55
C ILE A 837 20.21 27.57 -12.96
N GLY A 838 21.31 27.51 -13.69
CA GLY A 838 21.35 26.94 -15.03
C GLY A 838 22.73 26.49 -15.44
N THR A 839 22.87 26.09 -16.70
CA THR A 839 24.17 25.84 -17.33
C THR A 839 24.95 27.16 -17.53
N GLU A 840 26.21 27.06 -17.96
CA GLU A 840 27.04 28.25 -18.21
C GLU A 840 26.32 29.24 -19.15
N GLY A 841 26.25 30.52 -18.76
CA GLY A 841 25.51 31.54 -19.51
C GLY A 841 24.02 31.67 -19.15
N VAL A 842 23.54 31.07 -18.06
CA VAL A 842 22.14 31.16 -17.56
C VAL A 842 21.52 32.57 -17.61
N PHE A 843 22.30 33.61 -17.36
CA PHE A 843 21.79 34.98 -17.43
C PHE A 843 21.53 35.44 -18.87
N ALA A 844 22.39 35.04 -19.82
CA ALA A 844 22.17 35.33 -21.24
C ALA A 844 20.89 34.65 -21.75
N ALA A 845 20.61 33.45 -21.24
CA ALA A 845 19.39 32.68 -21.50
C ALA A 845 18.13 33.32 -20.90
N ALA A 846 18.27 34.24 -19.93
CA ALA A 846 17.18 34.93 -19.25
C ALA A 846 17.08 36.43 -19.62
N ARG A 847 17.72 36.88 -20.72
CA ARG A 847 17.71 38.31 -21.12
C ARG A 847 16.33 38.90 -21.34
N GLN A 848 15.33 38.09 -21.71
CA GLN A 848 13.94 38.55 -21.83
C GLN A 848 13.37 39.10 -20.51
N LEU A 849 13.89 38.67 -19.36
CA LEU A 849 13.50 39.24 -18.07
C LEU A 849 14.02 40.68 -17.89
N GLU A 850 15.07 41.09 -18.62
CA GLU A 850 15.53 42.48 -18.59
C GLU A 850 14.49 43.45 -19.18
N GLU A 851 13.72 43.00 -20.18
CA GLU A 851 12.64 43.78 -20.79
C GLU A 851 11.48 44.00 -19.80
N LEU A 852 11.25 43.04 -18.90
CA LEU A 852 10.31 43.17 -17.79
C LEU A 852 10.83 44.03 -16.62
N GLY A 853 12.10 44.47 -16.68
CA GLY A 853 12.70 45.32 -15.67
C GLY A 853 13.49 44.57 -14.60
N PHE A 854 13.88 43.31 -14.82
CA PHE A 854 14.85 42.64 -13.96
C PHE A 854 16.28 43.14 -14.25
N ARG A 855 17.12 43.26 -13.21
CA ARG A 855 18.50 43.74 -13.30
C ARG A 855 19.43 42.92 -12.40
N LYS A 856 20.73 42.82 -12.73
CA LYS A 856 21.73 42.12 -11.89
C LYS A 856 22.06 42.84 -10.58
N GLN A 857 21.84 44.14 -10.51
CA GLN A 857 22.09 44.93 -9.31
C GLN A 857 20.77 45.25 -8.60
N PRO A 858 20.71 45.15 -7.26
CA PRO A 858 19.53 45.53 -6.52
C PRO A 858 19.22 47.02 -6.73
N PRO A 859 17.96 47.42 -6.96
CA PRO A 859 17.63 48.82 -7.21
C PRO A 859 17.88 49.67 -5.96
N ARG A 860 18.29 50.93 -6.15
CA ARG A 860 18.63 51.85 -5.03
C ARG A 860 17.47 52.02 -4.03
N ARG A 861 16.21 51.96 -4.47
CA ARG A 861 15.01 52.09 -3.63
C ARG A 861 14.78 50.92 -2.66
N TRP A 862 15.40 49.76 -2.86
CA TRP A 862 15.25 48.61 -1.97
C TRP A 862 16.37 48.50 -0.92
N ARG A 863 17.30 49.47 -0.90
CA ARG A 863 18.45 49.52 0.02
C ARG A 863 18.24 50.37 1.28
N ALA A 864 17.05 50.92 1.52
CA ALA A 864 16.88 51.93 2.57
C ALA A 864 15.63 51.72 3.42
N GLU A 865 15.84 51.93 4.72
CA GLU A 865 14.96 51.79 5.88
C GLU A 865 13.89 52.89 5.98
N GLU A 866 13.16 53.20 4.90
CA GLU A 866 12.07 54.19 4.96
C GLU A 866 10.77 53.63 4.36
N ALA A 867 10.11 52.77 5.12
CA ALA A 867 8.66 52.55 5.13
C ALA A 867 8.25 51.89 6.46
#